data_AF-A0A2T9YHE2-F1
#
_entry.id   AF-A0A2T9YHE2-F1
#
_cell.length_a   1.000
_cell.length_b   1.000
_cell.length_c   1.000
_cell.angle_alpha   90.00
_cell.angle_beta   90.00
_cell.angle_gamma   90.00
#
_symmetry.space_group_name_H-M   'P 1'
#
loop_
_entity.id
_entity.type
_entity.pdbx_description
1 polymer ?
#
loop_
_entity_poly.entity_id
_entity_poly.type
_entity_poly.pdbx_seq_one_letter_code
_entity_poly.pdbx_strand_id
1 'polypeptide(L)'
;MGNKGNKKRTAPEESEESENEISFPQTPGGGVSYMSSPPVYKGGNLPPSSPPPFSPFTPQYNREFSDEDDMEKDYQDIGGLDQYEGIDIDDDNDFTAMDPAERAKIEARLRRRDMEEGRGRNKSRIPAAFLQAMDEEAWEGQGLELTKRRRRKLGDEQNIHAALLDGTLDIDDEERALTLDDLKDIKGDSIASWINETGPRQAISREFRNFLLTYVDEKGQSVYGERIRKLGEVNGESLEVHYPHLATSKPLIAYFLVNAPKEMLSIMDDLAMDAVLTVFPDYARICPEIHVRISGLPAISNLRDLRQIQLNTLIRVSGVVSRRTGVFPQLKYVKFDCSKCGAVLGPFYQDNRFEVKLGACTNCQSRGPFSVNSENTVYRNYQKITLQETPGSVPAGRLPRHREVILLWDLIDCAKPGEEVEITGVYCHSYDASLNAKQGFPVFTTVIEANHILKKSDEFAAFRLTEEDRREIRTLSRSKDLQKRLVKSIAPSIYGHTGIKTALILSLFGGVSKDIGGKLRTRGDINVLLLGDPGTAKSQLLKYIETTAHRAVFTTGQGASAVGLTASVRKDPVTREWTLEGGALVLADRGVCLIDEFDKMNDTDRTSIHEAMEQQSISISKAGIVTSLQARCSVLAAANPIGGRYRPSLPFSQNVMLTEPILSRFDVLAVVRDEIDMLKDELLGKFVVGSHIKSHPDYNNNEHNNALIHETLQSQADTDIDELNELSLSDVEIISQELLKKYIMYARENVTPKFQKVDYDKVSQLYAELRKESMATGSIPITVRHIESIVRLSEARARMHLRENVRSDDLDVAIKLSLDSFISAQKLSVAKQLKRSFAKYLTVSSDFDELLYMILRKLVQEKVTFYQFKNQGAFPAVIEISFDELESQAKSSQIYSVNSFYSSKLLKAQGFIIDRSQRVILKTFETQ
;
A
#
# COMPACT_ATOMS: atom_id res chain seq x y z
N MET A 1 -40.83 4.40 -53.68
CA MET A 1 -40.48 5.67 -52.98
C MET A 1 -41.26 5.71 -51.66
N GLY A 2 -40.76 6.40 -50.62
CA GLY A 2 -41.39 6.45 -49.29
C GLY A 2 -41.24 5.12 -48.51
N ASN A 3 -40.45 4.94 -47.44
CA ASN A 3 -39.87 5.77 -46.38
C ASN A 3 -40.70 5.90 -45.09
N LYS A 4 -40.42 4.98 -44.15
CA LYS A 4 -40.47 5.09 -42.67
C LYS A 4 -41.68 5.74 -41.96
N GLY A 5 -42.27 4.97 -41.03
CA GLY A 5 -42.26 5.36 -39.62
C GLY A 5 -43.58 5.28 -38.82
N ASN A 6 -43.77 4.20 -38.05
CA ASN A 6 -44.29 4.20 -36.66
C ASN A 6 -44.54 2.77 -36.12
N LYS A 7 -44.04 2.45 -34.92
CA LYS A 7 -44.54 1.35 -34.03
C LYS A 7 -44.14 1.61 -32.58
N LYS A 8 -45.10 1.55 -31.65
CA LYS A 8 -44.89 1.44 -30.19
C LYS A 8 -46.19 1.00 -29.49
N ARG A 9 -46.11 0.04 -28.57
CA ARG A 9 -47.15 -0.38 -27.59
C ARG A 9 -48.42 -1.07 -28.21
N THR A 10 -49.12 -2.01 -27.57
CA THR A 10 -48.95 -2.73 -26.26
C THR A 10 -49.80 -4.01 -26.21
N ALA A 11 -49.29 -5.09 -25.58
CA ALA A 11 -50.01 -6.20 -24.93
C ALA A 11 -50.97 -7.08 -25.81
N PRO A 12 -51.58 -8.18 -25.30
CA PRO A 12 -51.42 -8.86 -24.00
C PRO A 12 -51.14 -10.40 -24.05
N GLU A 13 -50.78 -10.94 -22.88
CA GLU A 13 -51.14 -12.23 -22.22
C GLU A 13 -51.19 -13.61 -22.95
N GLU A 14 -51.09 -14.67 -22.13
CA GLU A 14 -50.91 -16.09 -22.49
C GLU A 14 -52.03 -16.98 -21.91
N SER A 15 -52.39 -18.09 -22.59
CA SER A 15 -53.07 -19.24 -21.96
C SER A 15 -53.01 -20.52 -22.83
N GLU A 16 -52.57 -21.62 -22.21
CA GLU A 16 -53.05 -23.01 -22.34
C GLU A 16 -53.16 -23.70 -23.73
N GLU A 17 -52.46 -24.84 -23.89
CA GLU A 17 -53.06 -26.20 -24.00
C GLU A 17 -51.96 -27.30 -23.96
N SER A 18 -52.34 -28.60 -23.91
CA SER A 18 -51.51 -29.68 -23.32
C SER A 18 -51.55 -31.05 -24.03
N GLU A 19 -50.56 -31.90 -23.71
CA GLU A 19 -50.53 -33.38 -23.79
C GLU A 19 -50.77 -34.10 -25.15
N ASN A 20 -49.84 -34.99 -25.56
CA ASN A 20 -50.06 -36.46 -25.45
C ASN A 20 -48.86 -37.35 -25.88
N GLU A 21 -48.87 -38.54 -25.32
CA GLU A 21 -47.79 -39.50 -25.01
C GLU A 21 -47.59 -40.64 -26.07
N ILE A 22 -46.84 -41.72 -25.71
CA ILE A 22 -46.78 -43.08 -26.32
C ILE A 22 -45.89 -43.21 -27.60
N SER A 23 -44.96 -44.18 -27.79
CA SER A 23 -44.19 -45.19 -27.01
C SER A 23 -43.05 -45.74 -27.95
N PHE A 24 -42.19 -46.78 -27.78
CA PHE A 24 -41.82 -47.87 -26.82
C PHE A 24 -40.43 -48.47 -27.34
N PRO A 25 -39.97 -49.75 -27.17
CA PRO A 25 -40.01 -50.76 -26.08
C PRO A 25 -38.65 -51.48 -25.74
N GLN A 26 -38.61 -52.12 -24.55
CA GLN A 26 -38.04 -53.45 -24.21
C GLN A 26 -36.51 -53.83 -24.24
N THR A 27 -35.84 -53.72 -23.06
CA THR A 27 -35.37 -54.79 -22.12
C THR A 27 -34.49 -56.01 -22.57
N PRO A 28 -33.89 -56.85 -21.66
CA PRO A 28 -33.82 -56.86 -20.17
C PRO A 28 -32.40 -57.09 -19.53
N GLY A 29 -32.27 -57.11 -18.19
CA GLY A 29 -31.19 -57.89 -17.52
C GLY A 29 -30.66 -57.55 -16.10
N GLY A 30 -31.45 -57.75 -15.02
CA GLY A 30 -30.98 -57.83 -13.60
C GLY A 30 -30.64 -56.49 -12.89
N GLY A 31 -30.81 -56.29 -11.57
CA GLY A 31 -31.31 -57.15 -10.47
C GLY A 31 -30.25 -57.41 -9.39
N VAL A 32 -30.46 -57.28 -8.06
CA VAL A 32 -31.65 -56.92 -7.23
C VAL A 32 -31.18 -56.17 -5.96
N SER A 33 -32.08 -55.45 -5.27
CA SER A 33 -31.84 -54.61 -4.07
C SER A 33 -31.59 -55.36 -2.75
N TYR A 34 -30.91 -54.69 -1.80
CA TYR A 34 -30.72 -55.11 -0.41
C TYR A 34 -31.98 -54.97 0.46
N MET A 35 -32.14 -55.86 1.46
CA MET A 35 -32.79 -55.53 2.74
C MET A 35 -32.41 -56.50 3.89
N SER A 36 -32.53 -56.02 5.13
CA SER A 36 -32.53 -56.75 6.42
C SER A 36 -31.22 -57.31 7.03
N SER A 37 -31.20 -57.27 8.36
CA SER A 37 -30.22 -57.70 9.40
C SER A 37 -30.37 -59.21 9.77
N PRO A 38 -29.64 -59.84 10.76
CA PRO A 38 -28.72 -59.34 11.80
C PRO A 38 -27.31 -60.04 11.71
N PRO A 39 -26.62 -60.71 12.69
CA PRO A 39 -26.90 -61.16 14.08
C PRO A 39 -25.97 -60.52 15.16
N VAL A 40 -25.70 -61.24 16.27
CA VAL A 40 -24.81 -60.89 17.42
C VAL A 40 -23.94 -62.11 17.78
N TYR A 41 -22.71 -61.95 18.30
CA TYR A 41 -21.98 -63.03 19.01
C TYR A 41 -21.09 -62.54 20.17
N LYS A 42 -20.70 -63.46 21.08
CA LYS A 42 -20.00 -63.20 22.36
C LYS A 42 -18.48 -63.47 22.33
N GLY A 43 -17.74 -62.75 23.18
CA GLY A 43 -16.27 -62.68 23.20
C GLY A 43 -15.47 -63.89 23.74
N GLY A 44 -14.14 -63.71 23.82
CA GLY A 44 -13.18 -64.72 24.28
C GLY A 44 -11.73 -64.23 24.47
N ASN A 45 -11.35 -63.99 25.72
CA ASN A 45 -10.07 -64.31 26.39
C ASN A 45 -8.68 -63.77 25.96
N LEU A 46 -8.08 -63.03 26.93
CA LEU A 46 -6.75 -63.26 27.58
C LEU A 46 -5.46 -62.52 27.06
N PRO A 47 -4.40 -62.36 27.91
CA PRO A 47 -3.49 -61.19 27.96
C PRO A 47 -1.97 -61.62 27.93
N PRO A 48 -0.93 -60.98 28.57
CA PRO A 48 -0.79 -59.68 29.29
C PRO A 48 0.51 -58.85 29.02
N SER A 49 0.71 -57.81 29.86
CA SER A 49 1.98 -57.24 30.37
C SER A 49 2.72 -56.10 29.62
N SER A 50 2.48 -54.85 30.06
CA SER A 50 3.49 -53.99 30.75
C SER A 50 3.01 -52.50 30.87
N PRO A 51 3.48 -51.72 31.88
CA PRO A 51 3.17 -50.28 32.07
C PRO A 51 4.43 -49.37 31.98
N PRO A 52 4.33 -48.03 32.19
CA PRO A 52 3.32 -47.03 31.82
C PRO A 52 3.93 -45.94 30.87
N PRO A 53 3.22 -44.85 30.49
CA PRO A 53 3.37 -43.59 31.26
C PRO A 53 2.07 -42.73 31.33
N PHE A 54 2.23 -41.43 31.65
CA PHE A 54 1.20 -40.45 32.05
C PHE A 54 0.15 -40.05 30.98
N SER A 55 -0.94 -39.43 31.46
CA SER A 55 -2.17 -39.09 30.74
C SER A 55 -2.25 -37.66 30.18
N PRO A 56 -3.17 -37.44 29.24
CA PRO A 56 -4.03 -36.25 29.21
C PRO A 56 -5.53 -36.64 29.20
N PHE A 57 -6.41 -35.79 29.75
CA PHE A 57 -7.87 -36.03 29.76
C PHE A 57 -8.67 -34.78 29.37
N THR A 58 -9.53 -34.93 28.37
CA THR A 58 -10.69 -34.07 28.05
C THR A 58 -11.71 -34.92 27.29
N PRO A 59 -12.98 -34.51 27.13
CA PRO A 59 -13.89 -34.03 28.18
C PRO A 59 -15.27 -34.72 28.09
N GLN A 60 -16.29 -34.11 28.73
CA GLN A 60 -17.74 -34.39 28.68
C GLN A 60 -18.30 -35.38 29.71
N TYR A 61 -19.18 -34.84 30.56
CA TYR A 61 -20.30 -35.54 31.18
C TYR A 61 -21.50 -34.59 31.14
N ASN A 62 -22.63 -35.05 30.59
CA ASN A 62 -23.93 -34.49 30.93
C ASN A 62 -24.40 -35.16 32.22
N ARG A 63 -24.86 -34.37 33.19
CA ARG A 63 -25.84 -34.81 34.18
C ARG A 63 -26.61 -33.60 34.69
N GLU A 64 -27.93 -33.70 34.62
CA GLU A 64 -28.84 -32.73 35.23
C GLU A 64 -28.88 -32.99 36.74
N PHE A 65 -28.71 -31.94 37.53
CA PHE A 65 -29.07 -31.87 38.95
C PHE A 65 -29.68 -30.49 39.21
N SER A 66 -30.60 -30.44 40.18
CA SER A 66 -31.44 -29.29 40.48
C SER A 66 -31.04 -28.68 41.82
N ASP A 67 -30.28 -27.59 41.77
CA ASP A 67 -29.73 -26.91 42.95
C ASP A 67 -30.50 -25.59 43.19
N GLU A 68 -31.71 -25.66 43.75
CA GLU A 68 -32.43 -24.49 44.29
C GLU A 68 -32.17 -24.28 45.80
N ASP A 69 -31.59 -25.27 46.50
CA ASP A 69 -31.47 -25.34 47.97
C ASP A 69 -30.18 -24.73 48.57
N ASP A 70 -29.27 -24.17 47.77
CA ASP A 70 -27.95 -23.71 48.24
C ASP A 70 -27.77 -22.18 48.40
N MET A 71 -28.75 -21.35 48.00
CA MET A 71 -28.64 -19.88 48.13
C MET A 71 -28.81 -19.34 49.58
N GLU A 72 -29.35 -20.12 50.52
CA GLU A 72 -29.57 -19.65 51.90
C GLU A 72 -28.30 -19.70 52.78
N LYS A 73 -27.19 -20.29 52.31
CA LYS A 73 -25.96 -20.47 53.10
C LYS A 73 -25.02 -19.27 53.09
N ASP A 74 -25.05 -18.45 52.03
CA ASP A 74 -24.19 -17.26 51.89
C ASP A 74 -24.65 -16.07 52.76
N TYR A 75 -25.83 -16.16 53.39
CA TYR A 75 -26.43 -15.12 54.26
C TYR A 75 -26.25 -15.40 55.76
N GLN A 76 -25.20 -16.11 56.17
CA GLN A 76 -24.89 -16.36 57.58
C GLN A 76 -23.80 -15.40 58.11
N ASP A 77 -24.16 -14.55 59.07
CA ASP A 77 -23.24 -13.58 59.67
C ASP A 77 -22.03 -14.25 60.35
N ILE A 78 -20.84 -14.06 59.78
CA ILE A 78 -19.58 -14.54 60.36
C ILE A 78 -19.12 -13.53 61.41
N GLY A 79 -19.72 -13.62 62.62
CA GLY A 79 -19.58 -12.68 63.74
C GLY A 79 -18.18 -12.52 64.38
N GLY A 80 -17.10 -12.78 63.64
CA GLY A 80 -15.71 -12.51 64.00
C GLY A 80 -14.93 -11.68 62.97
N LEU A 81 -15.59 -11.16 61.91
CA LEU A 81 -14.95 -10.34 60.87
C LEU A 81 -15.51 -8.90 60.77
N ASP A 82 -16.76 -8.66 61.18
CA ASP A 82 -17.38 -7.32 61.18
C ASP A 82 -17.21 -6.56 62.51
N GLN A 83 -16.00 -6.59 63.08
CA GLN A 83 -15.59 -5.70 64.17
C GLN A 83 -14.35 -4.92 63.76
N TYR A 84 -14.51 -3.61 63.57
CA TYR A 84 -13.38 -2.69 63.40
C TYR A 84 -12.58 -2.60 64.70
N GLU A 85 -11.24 -2.68 64.62
CA GLU A 85 -10.35 -2.39 65.74
C GLU A 85 -10.40 -0.89 66.06
N GLY A 86 -11.24 -0.50 67.02
CA GLY A 86 -11.48 0.89 67.42
C GLY A 86 -10.33 1.52 68.22
N ILE A 87 -9.17 1.70 67.57
CA ILE A 87 -7.94 2.27 68.18
C ILE A 87 -7.77 3.76 67.84
N ASP A 88 -8.29 4.23 66.70
CA ASP A 88 -8.20 5.63 66.22
C ASP A 88 -9.59 6.22 65.85
N ILE A 89 -10.63 5.97 66.66
CA ILE A 89 -11.96 6.58 66.49
C ILE A 89 -12.31 7.44 67.73
N ASP A 90 -11.99 8.73 67.66
CA ASP A 90 -12.46 9.76 68.60
C ASP A 90 -13.95 10.07 68.34
N ASP A 91 -14.87 9.23 68.86
CA ASP A 91 -16.33 9.44 68.77
C ASP A 91 -16.98 9.85 70.10
N ASP A 92 -16.17 10.26 71.10
CA ASP A 92 -16.63 10.91 72.35
C ASP A 92 -17.17 12.33 72.05
N ASN A 93 -18.35 12.38 71.43
CA ASN A 93 -19.06 13.58 70.97
C ASN A 93 -19.69 14.42 72.10
N ASP A 94 -18.99 14.61 73.22
CA ASP A 94 -19.44 15.41 74.37
C ASP A 94 -19.06 16.91 74.20
N PHE A 95 -19.45 17.47 73.05
CA PHE A 95 -19.26 18.89 72.74
C PHE A 95 -20.12 19.78 73.64
N THR A 96 -19.52 20.25 74.74
CA THR A 96 -20.11 21.34 75.55
C THR A 96 -20.49 22.54 74.67
N ALA A 97 -21.67 23.11 74.94
CA ALA A 97 -22.23 24.17 74.09
C ALA A 97 -21.38 25.45 74.16
N MET A 98 -20.58 25.71 73.11
CA MET A 98 -19.74 26.91 72.99
C MET A 98 -20.56 28.19 73.19
N ASP A 99 -19.98 29.13 73.95
CA ASP A 99 -20.57 30.44 74.18
C ASP A 99 -20.79 31.20 72.84
N PRO A 100 -21.97 31.80 72.61
CA PRO A 100 -22.26 32.50 71.36
C PRO A 100 -21.26 33.61 70.99
N ALA A 101 -20.59 34.24 71.95
CA ALA A 101 -19.58 35.26 71.66
C ALA A 101 -18.26 34.68 71.12
N GLU A 102 -17.92 33.43 71.46
CA GLU A 102 -16.78 32.72 70.86
C GLU A 102 -17.11 32.24 69.45
N ARG A 103 -18.31 31.68 69.26
CA ARG A 103 -18.79 31.27 67.93
C ARG A 103 -18.77 32.43 66.93
N ALA A 104 -19.22 33.62 67.35
CA ALA A 104 -19.16 34.85 66.55
C ALA A 104 -17.72 35.30 66.22
N LYS A 105 -16.75 35.15 67.14
CA LYS A 105 -15.33 35.46 66.88
C LYS A 105 -14.70 34.49 65.88
N ILE A 106 -15.03 33.20 65.97
CA ILE A 106 -14.55 32.17 65.05
C ILE A 106 -15.12 32.41 63.64
N GLU A 107 -16.42 32.68 63.53
CA GLU A 107 -17.07 33.02 62.27
C GLU A 107 -16.51 34.30 61.64
N ALA A 108 -16.22 35.33 62.44
CA ALA A 108 -15.57 36.56 61.95
C ALA A 108 -14.12 36.32 61.46
N ARG A 109 -13.37 35.43 62.12
CA ARG A 109 -12.01 35.04 61.70
C ARG A 109 -12.04 34.25 60.38
N LEU A 110 -12.97 33.30 60.23
CA LEU A 110 -13.18 32.56 58.98
C LEU A 110 -13.60 33.50 57.84
N ARG A 111 -14.65 34.32 58.06
CA ARG A 111 -15.14 35.29 57.06
C ARG A 111 -14.07 36.29 56.60
N ARG A 112 -13.12 36.65 57.47
CA ARG A 112 -11.95 37.45 57.08
C ARG A 112 -10.98 36.64 56.21
N ARG A 113 -10.68 35.40 56.58
CA ARG A 113 -9.83 34.49 55.78
C ARG A 113 -10.42 34.23 54.40
N ASP A 114 -11.72 33.96 54.30
CA ASP A 114 -12.43 33.76 53.02
C ASP A 114 -12.40 34.99 52.11
N MET A 115 -12.27 36.19 52.71
CA MET A 115 -12.12 37.47 52.01
C MET A 115 -10.68 37.72 51.56
N GLU A 116 -9.68 37.29 52.34
CA GLU A 116 -8.25 37.30 51.97
C GLU A 116 -7.93 36.23 50.91
N GLU A 117 -8.60 35.06 50.94
CA GLU A 117 -8.48 33.96 49.97
C GLU A 117 -9.47 34.07 48.78
N GLY A 118 -10.28 35.13 48.71
CA GLY A 118 -11.09 35.51 47.54
C GLY A 118 -12.31 34.63 47.19
N ARG A 119 -12.58 33.54 47.92
CA ARG A 119 -13.62 32.54 47.60
C ARG A 119 -15.04 32.94 48.03
N GLY A 120 -15.42 34.20 47.79
CA GLY A 120 -16.58 34.85 48.42
C GLY A 120 -17.78 35.20 47.52
N ARG A 121 -18.07 34.48 46.41
CA ARG A 121 -19.21 34.85 45.52
C ARG A 121 -19.90 33.69 44.78
N ASN A 122 -20.85 33.04 45.45
CA ASN A 122 -22.01 32.41 44.80
C ASN A 122 -23.27 32.89 45.51
N LYS A 123 -24.15 33.62 44.81
CA LYS A 123 -25.39 34.18 45.39
C LYS A 123 -26.57 33.92 44.46
N SER A 124 -27.59 33.26 44.97
CA SER A 124 -28.77 32.84 44.21
C SER A 124 -29.47 34.02 43.54
N ARG A 125 -29.92 33.83 42.29
CA ARG A 125 -30.67 34.84 41.53
C ARG A 125 -32.02 35.12 42.17
N ILE A 126 -32.35 36.40 42.34
CA ILE A 126 -33.73 36.88 42.56
C ILE A 126 -34.19 37.53 41.24
N PRO A 127 -35.37 37.21 40.68
CA PRO A 127 -35.85 37.80 39.43
C PRO A 127 -36.05 39.32 39.50
N ALA A 128 -35.72 40.03 38.42
CA ALA A 128 -35.62 41.50 38.38
C ALA A 128 -36.96 42.26 38.32
N ALA A 129 -38.10 41.62 38.62
CA ALA A 129 -39.44 42.19 38.42
C ALA A 129 -39.91 43.14 39.54
N PHE A 130 -39.13 43.31 40.62
CA PHE A 130 -39.58 43.95 41.87
C PHE A 130 -38.83 45.24 42.26
N LEU A 131 -38.00 45.79 41.35
CA LEU A 131 -37.13 46.96 41.60
C LEU A 131 -37.50 48.23 40.81
N GLN A 132 -38.67 48.26 40.16
CA GLN A 132 -39.05 49.34 39.23
C GLN A 132 -40.01 50.38 39.85
N ALA A 133 -40.09 50.48 41.18
CA ALA A 133 -41.06 51.32 41.88
C ALA A 133 -40.52 51.96 43.17
N MET A 134 -39.48 52.79 43.05
CA MET A 134 -39.13 53.89 43.99
C MET A 134 -37.91 54.65 43.45
N ASP A 135 -38.13 55.72 42.69
CA ASP A 135 -37.08 56.62 42.18
C ASP A 135 -37.72 57.97 41.78
N GLU A 136 -38.18 58.77 42.75
CA GLU A 136 -38.58 60.17 42.50
C GLU A 136 -38.62 61.01 43.80
N GLU A 137 -37.51 61.66 44.14
CA GLU A 137 -37.46 63.01 44.72
C GLU A 137 -36.00 63.54 44.70
N ALA A 138 -35.83 64.86 44.63
CA ALA A 138 -34.54 65.51 44.40
C ALA A 138 -33.82 65.92 45.70
N TRP A 139 -32.57 66.40 45.58
CA TRP A 139 -32.06 67.63 46.24
C TRP A 139 -30.68 67.99 45.67
N GLU A 140 -30.28 69.26 45.76
CA GLU A 140 -29.07 69.80 45.10
C GLU A 140 -27.87 69.95 46.04
N GLY A 141 -26.66 69.88 45.46
CA GLY A 141 -25.57 70.78 45.84
C GLY A 141 -24.53 70.31 46.88
N GLN A 142 -23.51 69.57 46.42
CA GLN A 142 -22.12 70.05 46.43
C GLN A 142 -21.22 69.15 45.55
N GLY A 143 -20.19 69.74 44.95
CA GLY A 143 -19.42 69.09 43.87
C GLY A 143 -18.13 68.41 44.34
N LEU A 144 -17.90 67.20 43.85
CA LEU A 144 -16.57 66.57 43.78
C LEU A 144 -16.45 65.72 42.51
N GLU A 145 -15.38 65.98 41.76
CA GLU A 145 -14.90 65.17 40.63
C GLU A 145 -14.33 63.82 41.14
N LEU A 146 -14.23 62.72 40.38
CA LEU A 146 -14.46 62.45 38.96
C LEU A 146 -14.64 60.91 38.79
N THR A 147 -15.56 60.43 37.94
CA THR A 147 -15.44 59.22 37.05
C THR A 147 -16.80 58.78 36.48
N LYS A 148 -17.02 58.99 35.17
CA LYS A 148 -18.25 58.54 34.49
C LYS A 148 -18.17 57.06 34.06
N ARG A 149 -18.53 56.12 34.93
CA ARG A 149 -18.80 54.73 34.51
C ARG A 149 -20.09 54.65 33.69
N ARG A 150 -19.98 54.74 32.36
CA ARG A 150 -21.09 54.47 31.42
C ARG A 150 -21.57 53.02 31.58
N ARG A 151 -22.87 52.81 31.83
CA ARG A 151 -23.54 51.53 31.53
C ARG A 151 -23.47 51.30 30.01
N ARG A 152 -22.74 50.28 29.53
CA ARG A 152 -23.06 49.65 28.23
C ARG A 152 -24.34 48.80 28.43
N LYS A 153 -25.20 48.72 27.42
CA LYS A 153 -26.34 47.78 27.42
C LYS A 153 -25.81 46.37 27.23
N LEU A 154 -26.42 45.39 27.89
CA LEU A 154 -26.25 43.98 27.53
C LEU A 154 -27.15 43.71 26.32
N GLY A 155 -26.60 43.29 25.18
CA GLY A 155 -27.38 43.07 23.95
C GLY A 155 -26.61 42.70 22.69
N ASP A 156 -25.41 43.25 22.47
CA ASP A 156 -24.70 43.17 21.18
C ASP A 156 -23.54 42.14 21.11
N GLU A 157 -23.59 41.08 21.91
CA GLU A 157 -22.53 40.05 21.96
C GLU A 157 -22.40 39.19 20.68
N GLN A 158 -23.35 39.30 19.74
CA GLN A 158 -23.36 38.50 18.51
C GLN A 158 -22.58 39.11 17.32
N ASN A 159 -22.14 40.38 17.40
CA ASN A 159 -21.60 41.11 16.24
C ASN A 159 -20.06 41.30 16.25
N ILE A 160 -19.33 40.73 17.22
CA ILE A 160 -17.86 40.86 17.32
C ILE A 160 -17.16 40.32 16.05
N HIS A 161 -17.68 39.23 15.47
CA HIS A 161 -17.13 38.60 14.26
C HIS A 161 -17.24 39.46 13.00
N ALA A 162 -18.15 40.44 12.97
CA ALA A 162 -18.32 41.38 11.86
C ALA A 162 -17.37 42.59 11.98
N ALA A 163 -17.19 43.12 13.20
CA ALA A 163 -16.25 44.22 13.45
C ALA A 163 -14.79 43.85 13.10
N LEU A 164 -14.44 42.58 13.23
CA LEU A 164 -13.11 42.03 12.92
C LEU A 164 -12.77 42.08 11.41
N LEU A 165 -13.74 42.33 10.51
CA LEU A 165 -13.48 42.50 9.07
C LEU A 165 -13.26 43.96 8.64
N ASP A 166 -13.78 44.95 9.38
CA ASP A 166 -13.81 46.36 8.95
C ASP A 166 -12.63 47.20 9.51
N GLY A 167 -11.80 46.59 10.35
CA GLY A 167 -10.57 47.22 10.89
C GLY A 167 -10.80 48.29 11.97
N THR A 168 -12.05 48.52 12.39
CA THR A 168 -12.43 49.54 13.38
C THR A 168 -12.49 48.97 14.80
N LEU A 169 -11.37 48.47 15.33
CA LEU A 169 -11.25 48.11 16.75
C LEU A 169 -10.85 49.32 17.60
N ASP A 170 -11.50 49.48 18.75
CA ASP A 170 -10.99 50.33 19.84
C ASP A 170 -9.76 49.64 20.46
N ILE A 171 -8.73 50.43 20.80
CA ILE A 171 -7.43 49.94 21.33
C ILE A 171 -7.62 49.05 22.59
N ASP A 172 -8.63 49.37 23.41
CA ASP A 172 -9.03 48.65 24.63
C ASP A 172 -9.29 47.14 24.46
N ASP A 173 -9.58 46.65 23.25
CA ASP A 173 -9.87 45.24 22.97
C ASP A 173 -8.68 44.47 22.35
N GLU A 174 -7.66 45.15 21.82
CA GLU A 174 -6.37 44.50 21.51
C GLU A 174 -5.63 44.09 22.80
N GLU A 175 -5.66 44.93 23.84
CA GLU A 175 -5.07 44.65 25.15
C GLU A 175 -5.71 43.45 25.90
N ARG A 176 -6.89 42.98 25.45
CA ARG A 176 -7.57 41.80 26.03
C ARG A 176 -7.24 40.48 25.35
N ALA A 177 -6.58 40.51 24.18
CA ALA A 177 -6.37 39.32 23.37
C ALA A 177 -5.15 38.52 23.84
N LEU A 178 -5.38 37.52 24.71
CA LEU A 178 -4.36 36.63 25.30
C LEU A 178 -3.18 36.34 24.37
N THR A 179 -1.97 36.53 24.89
CA THR A 179 -0.73 36.35 24.15
C THR A 179 -0.32 34.88 24.06
N LEU A 180 0.73 34.59 23.26
CA LEU A 180 1.31 33.25 23.18
C LEU A 180 1.95 32.79 24.50
N ASP A 181 2.31 33.71 25.38
CA ASP A 181 2.78 33.39 26.73
C ASP A 181 1.62 33.13 27.70
N ASP A 182 0.51 33.88 27.62
CA ASP A 182 -0.69 33.62 28.43
C ASP A 182 -1.32 32.25 28.15
N LEU A 183 -1.13 31.71 26.94
CA LEU A 183 -1.54 30.36 26.55
C LEU A 183 -0.75 29.23 27.25
N LYS A 184 0.40 29.53 27.86
CA LYS A 184 1.21 28.55 28.62
C LYS A 184 0.62 28.29 30.01
N ASP A 185 0.00 29.31 30.60
CA ASP A 185 -0.68 29.21 31.89
C ASP A 185 -2.04 28.52 31.73
N ILE A 186 -2.04 27.18 31.75
CA ILE A 186 -3.27 26.37 31.75
C ILE A 186 -4.02 26.63 33.06
N LYS A 187 -5.06 27.47 33.00
CA LYS A 187 -5.85 27.91 34.18
C LYS A 187 -7.12 27.07 34.43
N GLY A 188 -7.50 26.19 33.51
CA GLY A 188 -8.65 25.28 33.64
C GLY A 188 -8.27 23.86 34.12
N ASP A 189 -9.24 23.16 34.74
CA ASP A 189 -9.06 21.82 35.35
C ASP A 189 -8.57 20.72 34.39
N SER A 190 -8.68 20.93 33.08
CA SER A 190 -8.13 20.05 32.05
C SER A 190 -7.82 20.82 30.77
N ILE A 191 -6.87 20.31 29.98
CA ILE A 191 -6.50 20.87 28.67
C ILE A 191 -7.73 21.01 27.75
N ALA A 192 -8.64 20.04 27.78
CA ALA A 192 -9.89 20.06 27.02
C ALA A 192 -10.81 21.22 27.45
N SER A 193 -11.06 21.36 28.76
CA SER A 193 -11.85 22.49 29.28
C SER A 193 -11.22 23.84 28.94
N TRP A 194 -9.89 23.93 29.02
CA TRP A 194 -9.13 25.15 28.71
C TRP A 194 -9.24 25.56 27.23
N ILE A 195 -9.18 24.61 26.30
CA ILE A 195 -9.33 24.88 24.84
C ILE A 195 -10.76 25.34 24.48
N ASN A 196 -11.77 24.94 25.25
CA ASN A 196 -13.15 25.38 25.05
C ASN A 196 -13.44 26.80 25.59
N GLU A 197 -12.56 27.37 26.43
CA GLU A 197 -12.72 28.75 26.88
C GLU A 197 -12.52 29.74 25.73
N THR A 198 -13.31 30.82 25.72
CA THR A 198 -13.38 31.76 24.58
C THR A 198 -12.05 32.45 24.29
N GLY A 199 -11.31 32.85 25.33
CA GLY A 199 -9.98 33.46 25.19
C GLY A 199 -8.96 32.52 24.54
N PRO A 200 -8.68 31.34 25.14
CA PRO A 200 -7.80 30.33 24.53
C PRO A 200 -8.23 29.92 23.13
N ARG A 201 -9.53 29.69 22.86
CA ARG A 201 -10.04 29.39 21.51
C ARG A 201 -9.67 30.49 20.51
N GLN A 202 -9.95 31.76 20.82
CA GLN A 202 -9.62 32.89 19.93
C GLN A 202 -8.11 33.08 19.73
N ALA A 203 -7.31 32.88 20.78
CA ALA A 203 -5.86 32.98 20.68
C ALA A 203 -5.26 31.86 19.81
N ILE A 204 -5.69 30.60 20.01
CA ILE A 204 -5.33 29.47 19.14
C ILE A 204 -5.73 29.77 17.69
N SER A 205 -6.93 30.34 17.48
CA SER A 205 -7.42 30.73 16.16
C SER A 205 -6.54 31.76 15.45
N ARG A 206 -6.13 32.83 16.15
CA ARG A 206 -5.21 33.84 15.62
C ARG A 206 -3.86 33.22 15.24
N GLU A 207 -3.29 32.41 16.12
CA GLU A 207 -1.96 31.82 15.90
C GLU A 207 -1.94 30.76 14.78
N PHE A 208 -3.01 29.97 14.62
CA PHE A 208 -3.12 29.00 13.52
C PHE A 208 -3.40 29.67 12.16
N ARG A 209 -4.24 30.71 12.12
CA ARG A 209 -4.43 31.53 10.91
C ARG A 209 -3.12 32.18 10.47
N ASN A 210 -2.35 32.71 11.41
CA ASN A 210 -1.00 33.24 11.13
C ASN A 210 -0.09 32.16 10.53
N PHE A 211 -0.04 30.95 11.13
CA PHE A 211 0.74 29.83 10.60
C PHE A 211 0.39 29.46 9.15
N LEU A 212 -0.90 29.37 8.79
CA LEU A 212 -1.34 29.05 7.42
C LEU A 212 -0.91 30.10 6.38
N LEU A 213 -0.79 31.37 6.79
CA LEU A 213 -0.44 32.48 5.90
C LEU A 213 1.08 32.77 5.84
N THR A 214 1.81 32.60 6.94
CA THR A 214 3.23 32.99 7.04
C THR A 214 4.21 31.83 6.93
N TYR A 215 3.78 30.56 6.95
CA TYR A 215 4.71 29.43 6.88
C TYR A 215 5.29 29.26 5.47
N VAL A 216 6.62 29.30 5.40
CA VAL A 216 7.44 29.24 4.19
C VAL A 216 8.46 28.12 4.34
N ASP A 217 8.69 27.37 3.26
CA ASP A 217 9.63 26.24 3.20
C ASP A 217 11.11 26.71 3.14
N GLU A 218 12.06 25.80 3.31
CA GLU A 218 13.51 26.07 3.13
C GLU A 218 13.85 26.67 1.77
N LYS A 219 13.02 26.40 0.74
CA LYS A 219 13.12 26.93 -0.63
C LYS A 219 12.44 28.30 -0.84
N GLY A 220 11.93 28.94 0.21
CA GLY A 220 11.31 30.27 0.12
C GLY A 220 9.89 30.29 -0.48
N GLN A 221 9.20 29.14 -0.55
CA GLN A 221 7.85 29.00 -1.12
C GLN A 221 6.78 28.79 -0.04
N SER A 222 5.59 29.36 -0.25
CA SER A 222 4.46 29.31 0.71
C SER A 222 3.64 28.02 0.58
N VAL A 223 4.05 26.98 1.32
CA VAL A 223 3.52 25.61 1.23
C VAL A 223 2.00 25.54 1.37
N TYR A 224 1.41 26.24 2.34
CA TYR A 224 -0.02 26.16 2.62
C TYR A 224 -0.87 27.02 1.68
N GLY A 225 -0.35 28.15 1.20
CA GLY A 225 -1.02 28.96 0.18
C GLY A 225 -1.20 28.21 -1.15
N GLU A 226 -0.20 27.42 -1.56
CA GLU A 226 -0.37 26.51 -2.71
C GLU A 226 -1.34 25.36 -2.44
N ARG A 227 -1.38 24.79 -1.22
CA ARG A 227 -2.33 23.72 -0.87
C ARG A 227 -3.77 24.22 -0.89
N ILE A 228 -4.03 25.40 -0.32
CA ILE A 228 -5.34 26.07 -0.33
C ILE A 228 -5.79 26.37 -1.76
N ARG A 229 -4.87 26.82 -2.64
CA ARG A 229 -5.17 26.99 -4.07
C ARG A 229 -5.55 25.67 -4.75
N LYS A 230 -4.75 24.61 -4.56
CA LYS A 230 -4.98 23.28 -5.15
C LYS A 230 -6.26 22.62 -4.61
N LEU A 231 -6.60 22.86 -3.34
CA LEU A 231 -7.86 22.45 -2.71
C LEU A 231 -9.05 23.11 -3.43
N GLY A 232 -9.00 24.42 -3.68
CA GLY A 232 -10.02 25.14 -4.44
C GLY A 232 -10.11 24.72 -5.92
N GLU A 233 -8.98 24.42 -6.57
CA GLU A 233 -8.93 23.92 -7.95
C GLU A 233 -9.54 22.50 -8.09
N VAL A 234 -9.38 21.65 -7.06
CA VAL A 234 -9.90 20.27 -7.04
C VAL A 234 -11.31 20.18 -6.46
N ASN A 235 -11.77 21.19 -5.71
CA ASN A 235 -12.98 21.18 -4.87
C ASN A 235 -12.91 20.10 -3.76
N GLY A 236 -11.78 20.03 -3.06
CA GLY A 236 -11.55 19.06 -1.99
C GLY A 236 -12.06 19.53 -0.63
N GLU A 237 -12.78 18.69 0.11
CA GLU A 237 -13.26 19.00 1.47
C GLU A 237 -12.19 18.83 2.57
N SER A 238 -10.93 18.59 2.22
CA SER A 238 -9.88 18.31 3.20
C SER A 238 -8.51 18.94 2.93
N LEU A 239 -7.86 19.40 4.00
CA LEU A 239 -6.61 20.17 3.99
C LEU A 239 -5.48 19.43 4.74
N GLU A 240 -4.41 19.07 4.03
CA GLU A 240 -3.25 18.36 4.60
C GLU A 240 -2.29 19.29 5.36
N VAL A 241 -2.22 19.15 6.68
CA VAL A 241 -1.23 19.80 7.55
C VAL A 241 -0.15 18.82 7.98
N HIS A 242 1.11 19.23 7.84
CA HIS A 242 2.27 18.46 8.32
C HIS A 242 2.58 18.83 9.78
N TYR A 243 2.52 17.84 10.67
CA TYR A 243 2.80 18.03 12.10
C TYR A 243 4.21 18.61 12.38
N PRO A 244 5.30 18.21 11.69
CA PRO A 244 6.62 18.82 11.90
C PRO A 244 6.65 20.33 11.61
N HIS A 245 5.90 20.81 10.61
CA HIS A 245 5.85 22.24 10.25
C HIS A 245 5.17 23.05 11.37
N LEU A 246 4.10 22.48 11.97
CA LEU A 246 3.41 23.06 13.11
C LEU A 246 4.28 23.01 14.38
N ALA A 247 5.00 21.92 14.60
CA ALA A 247 5.89 21.77 15.77
C ALA A 247 7.05 22.77 15.77
N THR A 248 7.70 23.00 14.62
CA THR A 248 8.79 23.98 14.48
C THR A 248 8.31 25.43 14.66
N SER A 249 7.09 25.75 14.24
CA SER A 249 6.57 27.14 14.23
C SER A 249 5.75 27.52 15.46
N LYS A 250 4.93 26.59 15.99
CA LYS A 250 3.99 26.80 17.11
C LYS A 250 3.89 25.53 17.98
N PRO A 251 4.94 25.19 18.76
CA PRO A 251 4.99 23.95 19.54
C PRO A 251 3.86 23.79 20.58
N LEU A 252 3.29 24.89 21.09
CA LEU A 252 2.14 24.84 22.01
C LEU A 252 0.89 24.26 21.34
N ILE A 253 0.59 24.67 20.11
CA ILE A 253 -0.55 24.15 19.35
C ILE A 253 -0.33 22.66 19.04
N ALA A 254 0.90 22.27 18.67
CA ALA A 254 1.26 20.87 18.46
C ALA A 254 1.09 20.01 19.73
N TYR A 255 1.48 20.53 20.90
CA TYR A 255 1.28 19.86 22.20
C TYR A 255 -0.21 19.69 22.55
N PHE A 256 -1.00 20.76 22.46
CA PHE A 256 -2.44 20.71 22.70
C PHE A 256 -3.15 19.75 21.73
N LEU A 257 -2.73 19.72 20.47
CA LEU A 257 -3.29 18.84 19.43
C LEU A 257 -3.09 17.34 19.72
N VAL A 258 -1.99 16.94 20.35
CA VAL A 258 -1.76 15.53 20.73
C VAL A 258 -2.65 15.11 21.89
N ASN A 259 -2.86 16.01 22.86
CA ASN A 259 -3.54 15.71 24.12
C ASN A 259 -5.07 15.88 24.05
N ALA A 260 -5.56 16.87 23.30
CA ALA A 260 -6.97 17.20 23.14
C ALA A 260 -7.36 17.35 21.65
N PRO A 261 -7.17 16.30 20.82
CA PRO A 261 -7.35 16.41 19.37
C PRO A 261 -8.77 16.76 18.92
N LYS A 262 -9.82 16.31 19.64
CA LYS A 262 -11.21 16.51 19.18
C LYS A 262 -11.63 17.97 19.13
N GLU A 263 -11.26 18.74 20.16
CA GLU A 263 -11.59 20.18 20.23
C GLU A 263 -10.66 20.99 19.34
N MET A 264 -9.35 20.69 19.37
CA MET A 264 -8.37 21.33 18.49
C MET A 264 -8.70 21.14 17.01
N LEU A 265 -9.16 19.97 16.59
CA LEU A 265 -9.57 19.72 15.19
C LEU A 265 -10.80 20.55 14.80
N SER A 266 -11.83 20.64 15.64
CA SER A 266 -12.99 21.49 15.31
C SER A 266 -12.62 22.97 15.18
N ILE A 267 -11.66 23.46 15.98
CA ILE A 267 -11.11 24.81 15.84
C ILE A 267 -10.30 24.95 14.53
N MET A 268 -9.49 23.95 14.18
CA MET A 268 -8.71 23.95 12.93
C MET A 268 -9.61 23.88 11.67
N ASP A 269 -10.72 23.15 11.73
CA ASP A 269 -11.71 23.02 10.66
C ASP A 269 -12.43 24.36 10.39
N ASP A 270 -12.92 25.03 11.45
CA ASP A 270 -13.50 26.39 11.37
C ASP A 270 -12.54 27.35 10.62
N LEU A 271 -11.25 27.31 10.98
CA LEU A 271 -10.22 28.21 10.48
C LEU A 271 -9.72 27.86 9.07
N ALA A 272 -9.75 26.58 8.70
CA ALA A 272 -9.47 26.14 7.34
C ALA A 272 -10.57 26.66 6.39
N MET A 273 -11.83 26.66 6.83
CA MET A 273 -12.94 27.25 6.08
C MET A 273 -12.76 28.76 5.92
N ASP A 274 -12.52 29.51 6.99
CA ASP A 274 -12.24 30.96 6.93
C ASP A 274 -11.05 31.28 5.99
N ALA A 275 -9.95 30.54 6.11
CA ALA A 275 -8.77 30.72 5.26
C ALA A 275 -9.08 30.47 3.77
N VAL A 276 -9.84 29.42 3.45
CA VAL A 276 -10.26 29.14 2.06
C VAL A 276 -11.21 30.22 1.55
N LEU A 277 -12.17 30.71 2.36
CA LEU A 277 -13.10 31.77 1.97
C LEU A 277 -12.40 33.11 1.68
N THR A 278 -11.31 33.43 2.39
CA THR A 278 -10.50 34.63 2.07
C THR A 278 -9.81 34.56 0.70
N VAL A 279 -9.62 33.38 0.13
CA VAL A 279 -9.05 33.19 -1.20
C VAL A 279 -10.15 32.98 -2.26
N PHE A 280 -11.24 32.31 -1.88
CA PHE A 280 -12.34 31.92 -2.76
C PHE A 280 -13.71 32.16 -2.08
N PRO A 281 -14.30 33.36 -2.19
CA PRO A 281 -15.54 33.69 -1.47
C PRO A 281 -16.77 32.89 -1.91
N ASP A 282 -16.80 32.38 -3.15
CA ASP A 282 -17.89 31.51 -3.64
C ASP A 282 -17.81 30.06 -3.12
N TYR A 283 -16.72 29.65 -2.43
CA TYR A 283 -16.47 28.25 -2.04
C TYR A 283 -17.56 27.67 -1.11
N ALA A 284 -18.18 28.52 -0.28
CA ALA A 284 -19.28 28.15 0.62
C ALA A 284 -20.52 27.54 -0.10
N ARG A 285 -20.63 27.65 -1.43
CA ARG A 285 -21.69 26.98 -2.21
C ARG A 285 -21.35 25.54 -2.61
N ILE A 286 -20.10 25.12 -2.45
CA ILE A 286 -19.57 23.84 -2.94
C ILE A 286 -19.46 22.85 -1.77
N CYS A 287 -18.69 23.21 -0.75
CA CYS A 287 -18.53 22.46 0.49
C CYS A 287 -18.90 23.39 1.67
N PRO A 288 -19.77 22.97 2.61
CA PRO A 288 -20.15 23.79 3.76
C PRO A 288 -19.14 23.73 4.91
N GLU A 289 -18.26 22.73 4.92
CA GLU A 289 -17.28 22.43 5.96
C GLU A 289 -15.97 21.94 5.28
N ILE A 290 -14.83 22.10 5.97
CA ILE A 290 -13.51 21.64 5.52
C ILE A 290 -12.81 20.95 6.70
N HIS A 291 -12.18 19.81 6.47
CA HIS A 291 -11.55 19.00 7.52
C HIS A 291 -10.01 18.98 7.46
N VAL A 292 -9.35 19.24 8.58
CA VAL A 292 -7.88 19.33 8.68
C VAL A 292 -7.24 17.96 8.95
N ARG A 293 -6.56 17.45 7.93
CA ARG A 293 -5.94 16.11 7.89
C ARG A 293 -4.49 16.20 8.35
N ILE A 294 -4.19 15.60 9.51
CA ILE A 294 -2.85 15.64 10.14
C ILE A 294 -1.98 14.51 9.63
N SER A 295 -0.77 14.87 9.17
CA SER A 295 0.22 13.94 8.62
C SER A 295 1.59 14.10 9.30
N GLY A 296 2.40 13.05 9.32
CA GLY A 296 3.78 13.10 9.84
C GLY A 296 3.92 13.16 11.37
N LEU A 297 2.94 12.64 12.14
CA LEU A 297 3.00 12.58 13.60
C LEU A 297 4.19 11.68 14.06
N PRO A 298 5.19 12.17 14.81
CA PRO A 298 6.46 11.44 14.99
C PRO A 298 6.30 10.12 15.75
N ALA A 299 5.41 10.05 16.74
CA ALA A 299 5.16 8.83 17.51
C ALA A 299 4.37 7.78 16.70
N ILE A 300 5.03 6.67 16.35
CA ILE A 300 4.40 5.46 15.81
C ILE A 300 4.09 4.51 16.98
N SER A 301 2.89 3.92 17.03
CA SER A 301 2.55 2.86 17.99
C SER A 301 1.97 1.62 17.31
N ASN A 302 2.27 0.43 17.83
CA ASN A 302 1.73 -0.84 17.33
C ASN A 302 0.33 -1.08 17.93
N LEU A 303 -0.57 -1.76 17.19
CA LEU A 303 -1.93 -2.09 17.67
C LEU A 303 -1.95 -2.83 19.03
N ARG A 304 -0.91 -3.60 19.32
CA ARG A 304 -0.71 -4.37 20.55
C ARG A 304 -0.27 -3.55 21.75
N ASP A 305 0.34 -2.40 21.53
CA ASP A 305 0.86 -1.52 22.58
C ASP A 305 -0.20 -0.51 23.04
N LEU A 306 -1.33 -0.43 22.33
CA LEU A 306 -2.48 0.39 22.72
C LEU A 306 -2.99 0.02 24.12
N ARG A 307 -3.03 1.01 25.01
CA ARG A 307 -3.45 0.91 26.43
C ARG A 307 -4.33 2.11 26.83
N GLN A 308 -4.85 2.07 28.06
CA GLN A 308 -5.69 3.12 28.64
C GLN A 308 -5.04 4.52 28.63
N ILE A 309 -3.71 4.60 28.73
CA ILE A 309 -2.93 5.85 28.70
C ILE A 309 -3.15 6.67 27.41
N GLN A 310 -3.53 6.02 26.31
CA GLN A 310 -3.74 6.66 25.01
C GLN A 310 -5.23 6.97 24.72
N LEU A 311 -6.13 6.84 25.70
CA LEU A 311 -7.55 7.16 25.49
C LEU A 311 -7.75 8.65 25.21
N ASN A 312 -8.54 8.94 24.18
CA ASN A 312 -8.86 10.27 23.64
C ASN A 312 -7.66 11.08 23.10
N THR A 313 -6.42 10.55 23.10
CA THR A 313 -5.26 11.22 22.51
C THR A 313 -5.08 10.86 21.03
N LEU A 314 -4.25 11.65 20.33
CA LEU A 314 -3.93 11.43 18.92
C LEU A 314 -2.80 10.38 18.78
N ILE A 315 -3.05 9.34 18.00
CA ILE A 315 -2.09 8.25 17.74
C ILE A 315 -1.87 8.05 16.24
N ARG A 316 -0.66 7.63 15.84
CA ARG A 316 -0.36 7.08 14.50
C ARG A 316 -0.05 5.58 14.62
N VAL A 317 -0.82 4.76 13.92
CA VAL A 317 -0.75 3.29 13.96
C VAL A 317 -0.63 2.74 12.55
N SER A 318 0.29 1.80 12.32
CA SER A 318 0.44 1.08 11.05
C SER A 318 -0.18 -0.31 11.10
N GLY A 319 -0.74 -0.78 9.99
CA GLY A 319 -1.33 -2.11 9.89
C GLY A 319 -1.85 -2.45 8.49
N VAL A 320 -2.29 -3.70 8.30
CA VAL A 320 -2.97 -4.16 7.09
C VAL A 320 -4.48 -4.04 7.28
N VAL A 321 -5.21 -3.51 6.30
CA VAL A 321 -6.68 -3.56 6.34
C VAL A 321 -7.13 -5.00 6.06
N SER A 322 -7.76 -5.65 7.04
CA SER A 322 -8.21 -7.04 6.92
C SER A 322 -9.63 -7.16 6.35
N ARG A 323 -10.52 -6.22 6.67
CA ARG A 323 -11.90 -6.12 6.15
C ARG A 323 -12.35 -4.66 6.12
N ARG A 324 -13.39 -4.38 5.34
CA ARG A 324 -14.15 -3.13 5.33
C ARG A 324 -15.63 -3.42 5.14
N THR A 325 -16.50 -2.58 5.71
CA THR A 325 -17.93 -2.56 5.39
C THR A 325 -18.17 -1.87 4.04
N GLY A 326 -19.41 -2.00 3.53
CA GLY A 326 -19.94 -1.01 2.60
C GLY A 326 -20.01 0.39 3.24
N VAL A 327 -20.28 1.39 2.42
CA VAL A 327 -20.56 2.76 2.86
C VAL A 327 -21.99 2.85 3.34
N PHE A 328 -22.21 3.35 4.55
CA PHE A 328 -23.54 3.57 5.12
C PHE A 328 -23.75 5.05 5.43
N PRO A 329 -24.96 5.61 5.22
CA PRO A 329 -25.28 6.95 5.68
C PRO A 329 -25.55 6.94 7.19
N GLN A 330 -24.76 7.69 7.96
CA GLN A 330 -25.01 7.98 9.37
C GLN A 330 -25.70 9.35 9.49
N LEU A 331 -26.60 9.50 10.46
CA LEU A 331 -27.20 10.80 10.78
C LEU A 331 -26.18 11.74 11.43
N LYS A 332 -26.11 13.01 11.00
CA LYS A 332 -25.35 14.09 11.66
C LYS A 332 -26.26 15.09 12.36
N TYR A 333 -27.18 15.70 11.61
CA TYR A 333 -28.21 16.59 12.15
C TYR A 333 -29.57 15.97 11.94
N VAL A 334 -30.16 15.45 13.01
CA VAL A 334 -31.49 14.84 12.99
C VAL A 334 -32.54 15.92 13.21
N LYS A 335 -33.53 15.99 12.33
CA LYS A 335 -34.79 16.71 12.57
C LYS A 335 -35.91 15.69 12.70
N PHE A 336 -36.88 16.01 13.55
CA PHE A 336 -37.93 15.09 13.95
C PHE A 336 -39.30 15.72 13.75
N ASP A 337 -40.21 15.05 13.05
CA ASP A 337 -41.58 15.52 12.89
C ASP A 337 -42.44 15.05 14.07
N CYS A 338 -43.18 15.99 14.67
CA CYS A 338 -44.14 15.63 15.72
C CYS A 338 -45.46 15.15 15.11
N SER A 339 -45.69 13.84 15.22
CA SER A 339 -46.88 13.11 14.75
C SER A 339 -48.24 13.67 15.21
N LYS A 340 -48.29 14.55 16.23
CA LYS A 340 -49.52 15.20 16.71
C LYS A 340 -49.76 16.64 16.24
N CYS A 341 -48.74 17.33 15.70
CA CYS A 341 -48.88 18.74 15.31
C CYS A 341 -48.17 19.12 14.00
N GLY A 342 -47.52 18.18 13.32
CA GLY A 342 -46.83 18.41 12.04
C GLY A 342 -45.61 19.32 12.11
N ALA A 343 -45.25 19.83 13.30
CA ALA A 343 -44.10 20.70 13.46
C ALA A 343 -42.79 19.91 13.41
N VAL A 344 -41.88 20.38 12.55
CA VAL A 344 -40.48 19.93 12.49
C VAL A 344 -39.76 20.44 13.75
N LEU A 345 -39.33 19.53 14.62
CA LEU A 345 -38.46 19.83 15.74
C LEU A 345 -37.01 19.99 15.26
N GLY A 346 -36.25 20.81 15.97
CA GLY A 346 -34.99 21.41 15.50
C GLY A 346 -33.87 20.43 15.14
N PRO A 347 -32.74 20.93 14.61
CA PRO A 347 -31.59 20.11 14.28
C PRO A 347 -30.87 19.66 15.56
N PHE A 348 -31.04 18.39 15.93
CA PHE A 348 -30.28 17.76 17.01
C PHE A 348 -29.02 17.11 16.44
N TYR A 349 -27.86 17.41 17.02
CA TYR A 349 -26.62 16.74 16.65
C TYR A 349 -26.60 15.31 17.18
N GLN A 350 -26.40 14.34 16.28
CA GLN A 350 -26.33 12.92 16.61
C GLN A 350 -24.86 12.50 16.77
N ASP A 351 -24.42 12.40 18.04
CA ASP A 351 -23.10 11.85 18.36
C ASP A 351 -23.07 10.32 18.19
N ASN A 352 -21.89 9.74 18.01
CA ASN A 352 -21.71 8.31 17.83
C ASN A 352 -21.89 7.50 19.14
N ARG A 353 -21.95 8.16 20.32
CA ARG A 353 -22.03 7.52 21.64
C ARG A 353 -23.45 7.39 22.21
N PHE A 354 -24.39 8.26 21.82
CA PHE A 354 -25.72 8.34 22.44
C PHE A 354 -26.82 8.66 21.41
N GLU A 355 -27.84 7.81 21.31
CA GLU A 355 -29.04 8.07 20.51
C GLU A 355 -29.80 9.30 21.04
N VAL A 356 -30.10 10.27 20.18
CA VAL A 356 -30.93 11.44 20.57
C VAL A 356 -32.37 10.99 20.82
N LYS A 357 -32.83 11.12 22.07
CA LYS A 357 -34.20 10.79 22.50
C LYS A 357 -34.91 12.05 23.00
N LEU A 358 -35.96 12.46 22.28
CA LEU A 358 -36.71 13.68 22.60
C LEU A 358 -37.70 13.44 23.75
N GLY A 359 -37.63 14.29 24.78
CA GLY A 359 -38.49 14.18 25.96
C GLY A 359 -39.95 14.62 25.73
N ALA A 360 -40.15 15.71 24.97
CA ALA A 360 -41.44 16.30 24.62
C ALA A 360 -41.32 17.24 23.40
N CYS A 361 -42.42 17.42 22.65
CA CYS A 361 -42.51 18.41 21.59
C CYS A 361 -42.58 19.84 22.16
N THR A 362 -41.79 20.78 21.64
CA THR A 362 -41.85 22.20 22.05
C THR A 362 -43.19 22.86 21.76
N ASN A 363 -43.85 22.50 20.65
CA ASN A 363 -45.06 23.16 20.16
C ASN A 363 -46.37 22.60 20.76
N CYS A 364 -46.40 21.35 21.21
CA CYS A 364 -47.62 20.71 21.74
C CYS A 364 -47.43 19.92 23.05
N GLN A 365 -46.24 19.99 23.66
CA GLN A 365 -45.82 19.27 24.87
C GLN A 365 -45.97 17.73 24.84
N SER A 366 -46.43 17.16 23.73
CA SER A 366 -46.68 15.72 23.64
C SER A 366 -45.38 14.92 23.61
N ARG A 367 -45.38 13.80 24.33
CA ARG A 367 -44.29 12.80 24.39
C ARG A 367 -44.51 11.67 23.38
N GLY A 368 -45.13 12.01 22.24
CA GLY A 368 -45.53 11.04 21.21
C GLY A 368 -44.35 10.46 20.43
N PRO A 369 -44.56 9.41 19.63
CA PRO A 369 -43.53 8.91 18.72
C PRO A 369 -43.16 10.01 17.71
N PHE A 370 -41.86 10.29 17.63
CA PHE A 370 -41.27 11.26 16.71
C PHE A 370 -40.70 10.52 15.50
N SER A 371 -41.14 10.86 14.29
CA SER A 371 -40.59 10.33 13.05
C SER A 371 -39.39 11.16 12.60
N VAL A 372 -38.37 10.54 12.03
CA VAL A 372 -37.19 11.25 11.48
C VAL A 372 -37.56 11.84 10.12
N ASN A 373 -37.32 13.14 9.93
CA ASN A 373 -37.64 13.86 8.69
C ASN A 373 -36.50 13.69 7.66
N SER A 374 -36.58 12.65 6.82
CA SER A 374 -35.52 12.28 5.87
C SER A 374 -35.14 13.34 4.84
N GLU A 375 -36.02 14.30 4.56
CA GLU A 375 -35.75 15.41 3.63
C GLU A 375 -34.90 16.52 4.27
N ASN A 376 -35.09 16.75 5.58
CA ASN A 376 -34.49 17.87 6.29
C ASN A 376 -33.38 17.46 7.26
N THR A 377 -33.10 16.15 7.40
CA THR A 377 -31.96 15.58 8.13
C THR A 377 -30.68 15.62 7.30
N VAL A 378 -29.57 16.06 7.89
CA VAL A 378 -28.25 15.97 7.25
C VAL A 378 -27.60 14.64 7.60
N TYR A 379 -27.31 13.85 6.58
CA TYR A 379 -26.52 12.62 6.67
C TYR A 379 -25.03 12.91 6.45
N ARG A 380 -24.17 12.09 7.06
CA ARG A 380 -22.73 11.98 6.75
C ARG A 380 -22.42 10.55 6.33
N ASN A 381 -21.45 10.37 5.45
CA ASN A 381 -20.99 9.04 5.09
C ASN A 381 -20.21 8.40 6.25
N TYR A 382 -20.39 7.10 6.46
CA TYR A 382 -19.75 6.29 7.49
C TYR A 382 -19.27 4.96 6.90
N GLN A 383 -18.03 4.56 7.20
CA GLN A 383 -17.50 3.24 6.87
C GLN A 383 -16.67 2.70 8.04
N LYS A 384 -16.71 1.38 8.25
CA LYS A 384 -15.95 0.70 9.31
C LYS A 384 -14.94 -0.25 8.69
N ILE A 385 -13.68 -0.20 9.13
CA ILE A 385 -12.61 -1.10 8.69
C ILE A 385 -11.97 -1.82 9.88
N THR A 386 -11.41 -3.00 9.65
CA THR A 386 -10.67 -3.75 10.68
C THR A 386 -9.18 -3.76 10.34
N LEU A 387 -8.40 -2.98 11.07
CA LEU A 387 -6.94 -2.91 10.94
C LEU A 387 -6.31 -4.07 11.71
N GLN A 388 -5.33 -4.74 11.12
CA GLN A 388 -4.59 -5.86 11.72
C GLN A 388 -3.09 -5.54 11.74
N GLU A 389 -2.34 -6.06 12.72
CA GLU A 389 -0.88 -5.96 12.74
C GLU A 389 -0.25 -6.54 11.45
N THR A 390 0.77 -5.86 10.92
CA THR A 390 1.55 -6.36 9.78
C THR A 390 2.29 -7.64 10.18
N PRO A 391 2.28 -8.69 9.34
CA PRO A 391 2.79 -10.01 9.74
C PRO A 391 4.28 -10.01 10.13
N GLY A 392 5.07 -9.08 9.58
CA GLY A 392 6.48 -8.90 9.92
C GLY A 392 6.76 -8.20 11.26
N SER A 393 5.79 -7.47 11.84
CA SER A 393 5.97 -6.81 13.15
C SER A 393 5.53 -7.67 14.33
N VAL A 394 4.93 -8.84 14.07
CA VAL A 394 4.40 -9.72 15.12
C VAL A 394 5.55 -10.53 15.74
N PRO A 395 5.76 -10.47 17.07
CA PRO A 395 6.78 -11.29 17.73
C PRO A 395 6.45 -12.78 17.57
N ALA A 396 7.47 -13.58 17.22
CA ALA A 396 7.34 -14.99 16.86
C ALA A 396 6.52 -15.79 17.89
N GLY A 397 5.64 -16.67 17.39
CA GLY A 397 4.79 -17.53 18.21
C GLY A 397 3.56 -16.85 18.84
N ARG A 398 3.28 -15.57 18.58
CA ARG A 398 2.06 -14.89 19.04
C ARG A 398 1.08 -14.62 17.88
N LEU A 399 -0.22 -14.67 18.17
CA LEU A 399 -1.26 -14.29 17.22
C LEU A 399 -1.25 -12.77 16.94
N PRO A 400 -1.53 -12.34 15.70
CA PRO A 400 -1.73 -10.92 15.37
C PRO A 400 -3.01 -10.40 16.02
N ARG A 401 -2.97 -9.15 16.49
CA ARG A 401 -4.14 -8.42 17.00
C ARG A 401 -4.77 -7.59 15.89
N HIS A 402 -6.06 -7.30 16.05
CA HIS A 402 -6.81 -6.39 15.20
C HIS A 402 -7.53 -5.33 16.05
N ARG A 403 -7.85 -4.19 15.43
CA ARG A 403 -8.65 -3.10 16.00
C ARG A 403 -9.64 -2.60 14.95
N GLU A 404 -10.74 -2.05 15.43
CA GLU A 404 -11.74 -1.43 14.57
C GLU A 404 -11.41 0.05 14.38
N VAL A 405 -11.62 0.54 13.16
CA VAL A 405 -11.39 1.94 12.79
C VAL A 405 -12.64 2.46 12.08
N ILE A 406 -13.09 3.65 12.47
CA ILE A 406 -14.21 4.36 11.83
C ILE A 406 -13.63 5.40 10.87
N LEU A 407 -14.16 5.41 9.65
CA LEU A 407 -13.90 6.39 8.61
C LEU A 407 -15.17 7.22 8.40
N LEU A 408 -14.99 8.54 8.24
CA LEU A 408 -16.05 9.52 8.01
C LEU A 408 -15.65 10.41 6.82
N TRP A 409 -16.64 11.00 6.16
CA TRP A 409 -16.41 12.01 5.10
C TRP A 409 -15.50 11.49 3.96
N ASP A 410 -14.63 12.33 3.40
CA ASP A 410 -13.60 12.02 2.39
C ASP A 410 -12.77 10.74 2.61
N LEU A 411 -12.55 10.29 3.85
CA LEU A 411 -11.70 9.13 4.17
C LEU A 411 -12.27 7.78 3.69
N ILE A 412 -13.48 7.78 3.14
CA ILE A 412 -14.26 6.59 2.83
C ILE A 412 -13.90 6.01 1.45
N ASP A 413 -13.87 4.68 1.39
CA ASP A 413 -13.37 3.86 0.28
C ASP A 413 -11.92 4.13 -0.16
N CYS A 414 -11.19 5.00 0.55
CA CYS A 414 -9.75 5.18 0.39
C CYS A 414 -9.00 3.83 0.48
N ALA A 415 -9.22 3.07 1.55
CA ALA A 415 -8.50 1.83 1.83
C ALA A 415 -9.27 0.57 1.40
N LYS A 416 -8.54 -0.45 0.92
CA LYS A 416 -9.08 -1.75 0.51
C LYS A 416 -8.47 -2.90 1.34
N PRO A 417 -9.17 -4.04 1.49
CA PRO A 417 -8.60 -5.21 2.15
C PRO A 417 -7.29 -5.65 1.47
N GLY A 418 -6.28 -5.95 2.27
CA GLY A 418 -4.92 -6.28 1.82
C GLY A 418 -3.96 -5.08 1.66
N GLU A 419 -4.44 -3.84 1.69
CA GLU A 419 -3.56 -2.65 1.62
C GLU A 419 -2.91 -2.36 2.99
N GLU A 420 -1.60 -2.05 2.98
CA GLU A 420 -0.88 -1.54 4.17
C GLU A 420 -1.09 -0.04 4.33
N VAL A 421 -1.56 0.37 5.51
CA VAL A 421 -1.93 1.75 5.82
C VAL A 421 -1.35 2.21 7.15
N GLU A 422 -0.98 3.48 7.22
CA GLU A 422 -0.73 4.22 8.45
C GLU A 422 -1.91 5.14 8.71
N ILE A 423 -2.58 4.96 9.86
CA ILE A 423 -3.75 5.73 10.25
C ILE A 423 -3.37 6.63 11.41
N THR A 424 -3.55 7.94 11.22
CA THR A 424 -3.50 8.93 12.29
C THR A 424 -4.93 9.21 12.75
N GLY A 425 -5.22 9.04 14.03
CA GLY A 425 -6.58 9.09 14.55
C GLY A 425 -6.67 9.17 16.07
N VAL A 426 -7.89 9.35 16.58
CA VAL A 426 -8.17 9.49 18.01
C VAL A 426 -8.63 8.14 18.58
N TYR A 427 -7.93 7.64 19.59
CA TYR A 427 -8.27 6.35 20.20
C TYR A 427 -9.43 6.48 21.19
N CYS A 428 -10.62 6.09 20.76
CA CYS A 428 -11.84 6.22 21.53
C CYS A 428 -12.26 4.89 22.17
N HIS A 429 -13.07 5.00 23.22
CA HIS A 429 -13.84 3.87 23.76
C HIS A 429 -15.34 4.08 23.47
N SER A 430 -16.07 2.96 23.42
CA SER A 430 -17.53 2.94 23.37
C SER A 430 -18.06 1.85 24.30
N TYR A 431 -19.21 2.11 24.93
CA TYR A 431 -19.87 1.13 25.80
C TYR A 431 -20.65 0.11 24.96
N ASP A 432 -20.46 -1.18 25.23
CA ASP A 432 -21.20 -2.28 24.61
C ASP A 432 -21.83 -3.16 25.69
N ALA A 433 -23.14 -3.04 25.86
CA ALA A 433 -23.91 -3.82 26.81
C ALA A 433 -23.84 -5.34 26.54
N SER A 434 -23.59 -5.75 25.29
CA SER A 434 -23.54 -7.16 24.88
C SER A 434 -22.24 -7.86 25.27
N LEU A 435 -21.16 -7.11 25.54
CA LEU A 435 -19.92 -7.64 26.10
C LEU A 435 -19.97 -7.69 27.62
N ASN A 436 -20.51 -6.65 28.27
CA ASN A 436 -20.74 -6.60 29.71
C ASN A 436 -21.53 -7.84 30.18
N ALA A 437 -22.66 -8.13 29.52
CA ALA A 437 -23.50 -9.30 29.79
C ALA A 437 -22.84 -10.67 29.53
N LYS A 438 -21.70 -10.73 28.82
CA LYS A 438 -20.97 -11.99 28.54
C LYS A 438 -19.74 -12.20 29.42
N GLN A 439 -19.23 -11.14 30.05
CA GLN A 439 -17.95 -11.18 30.76
C GLN A 439 -18.09 -10.86 32.25
N GLY A 440 -19.24 -10.39 32.72
CA GLY A 440 -19.49 -10.08 34.14
C GLY A 440 -18.77 -8.83 34.66
N PHE A 441 -17.98 -8.18 33.80
CA PHE A 441 -17.25 -6.95 34.08
C PHE A 441 -17.58 -5.89 33.01
N PRO A 442 -17.57 -4.60 33.36
CA PRO A 442 -17.88 -3.50 32.43
C PRO A 442 -16.75 -3.29 31.41
N VAL A 443 -16.72 -4.13 30.38
CA VAL A 443 -15.71 -4.10 29.31
C VAL A 443 -16.17 -3.19 28.17
N PHE A 444 -15.46 -2.07 28.01
CA PHE A 444 -15.64 -1.14 26.91
C PHE A 444 -14.97 -1.65 25.63
N THR A 445 -15.62 -1.46 24.49
CA THR A 445 -14.98 -1.60 23.18
C THR A 445 -14.04 -0.42 22.94
N THR A 446 -12.96 -0.63 22.18
CA THR A 446 -12.08 0.48 21.75
C THR A 446 -11.91 0.51 20.24
N VAL A 447 -12.05 1.72 19.70
CA VAL A 447 -12.22 2.02 18.27
C VAL A 447 -11.40 3.26 17.94
N ILE A 448 -10.68 3.24 16.83
CA ILE A 448 -9.93 4.41 16.36
C ILE A 448 -10.86 5.23 15.46
N GLU A 449 -11.07 6.50 15.78
CA GLU A 449 -11.68 7.45 14.84
C GLU A 449 -10.56 8.00 13.96
N ALA A 450 -10.54 7.65 12.67
CA ALA A 450 -9.48 8.10 11.76
C ALA A 450 -9.62 9.60 11.47
N ASN A 451 -8.52 10.36 11.59
CA ASN A 451 -8.43 11.69 11.01
C ASN A 451 -7.72 11.65 9.65
N HIS A 452 -6.68 10.83 9.47
CA HIS A 452 -5.95 10.76 8.21
C HIS A 452 -5.44 9.34 7.94
N ILE A 453 -5.53 8.91 6.69
CA ILE A 453 -5.03 7.62 6.21
C ILE A 453 -3.95 7.90 5.17
N LEU A 454 -2.74 7.40 5.41
CA LEU A 454 -1.65 7.35 4.43
C LEU A 454 -1.43 5.88 4.06
N LYS A 455 -1.30 5.55 2.78
CA LYS A 455 -1.04 4.16 2.33
C LYS A 455 0.39 4.04 1.82
N LYS A 456 1.08 2.96 2.20
CA LYS A 456 2.44 2.69 1.72
C LYS A 456 2.48 2.34 0.23
N SER A 457 1.37 1.87 -0.32
CA SER A 457 1.17 1.72 -1.77
C SER A 457 1.02 3.06 -2.50
N ASP A 458 0.35 4.05 -1.90
CA ASP A 458 0.14 5.36 -2.52
C ASP A 458 1.35 6.29 -2.37
N GLU A 459 2.34 6.00 -1.51
CA GLU A 459 3.64 6.68 -1.53
C GLU A 459 4.31 6.62 -2.92
N PHE A 460 4.07 5.56 -3.71
CA PHE A 460 4.54 5.42 -5.09
C PHE A 460 3.79 6.28 -6.12
N ALA A 461 2.59 6.77 -5.78
CA ALA A 461 1.81 7.71 -6.59
C ALA A 461 1.91 9.16 -6.06
N ALA A 462 2.17 9.31 -4.76
CA ALA A 462 2.10 10.55 -4.00
C ALA A 462 3.47 11.10 -3.55
N PHE A 463 4.58 10.49 -3.99
CA PHE A 463 5.78 11.28 -4.32
C PHE A 463 5.41 12.24 -5.46
N ARG A 464 4.78 13.37 -5.08
CA ARG A 464 4.29 14.44 -5.95
C ARG A 464 5.44 14.88 -6.85
N LEU A 465 5.52 14.30 -8.06
CA LEU A 465 6.69 14.42 -8.93
C LEU A 465 7.10 15.87 -9.06
N THR A 466 8.18 16.25 -8.38
CA THR A 466 8.61 17.63 -8.29
C THR A 466 9.01 18.10 -9.69
N GLU A 467 9.02 19.41 -9.94
CA GLU A 467 9.55 19.87 -11.22
C GLU A 467 11.03 19.50 -11.38
N GLU A 468 11.75 19.33 -10.28
CA GLU A 468 13.13 18.83 -10.23
C GLU A 468 13.19 17.36 -10.68
N ASP A 469 12.41 16.45 -10.08
CA ASP A 469 12.27 15.04 -10.50
C ASP A 469 11.93 14.95 -12.00
N ARG A 470 10.97 15.77 -12.46
CA ARG A 470 10.52 15.79 -13.86
C ARG A 470 11.60 16.29 -14.82
N ARG A 471 12.46 17.22 -14.39
CA ARG A 471 13.62 17.68 -15.18
C ARG A 471 14.68 16.58 -15.25
N GLU A 472 14.98 15.90 -14.15
CA GLU A 472 15.97 14.81 -14.08
C GLU A 472 15.55 13.59 -14.91
N ILE A 473 14.29 13.14 -14.79
CA ILE A 473 13.71 12.09 -15.64
C ILE A 473 13.85 12.45 -17.13
N ARG A 474 13.76 13.74 -17.48
CA ARG A 474 13.85 14.25 -18.86
C ARG A 474 15.28 14.51 -19.35
N THR A 475 16.27 14.64 -18.47
CA THR A 475 17.70 14.61 -18.86
C THR A 475 18.17 13.17 -19.03
N LEU A 476 17.83 12.27 -18.10
CA LEU A 476 18.15 10.85 -18.17
C LEU A 476 17.61 10.19 -19.44
N SER A 477 16.34 10.46 -19.82
CA SER A 477 15.72 9.85 -21.01
C SER A 477 16.40 10.19 -22.34
N ARG A 478 17.17 11.28 -22.38
CA ARG A 478 17.95 11.73 -23.54
C ARG A 478 19.31 11.02 -23.67
N SER A 479 19.79 10.36 -22.61
CA SER A 479 21.03 9.60 -22.66
C SER A 479 20.91 8.40 -23.62
N LYS A 480 21.94 8.13 -24.43
CA LYS A 480 21.94 7.01 -25.37
C LYS A 480 22.01 5.67 -24.63
N ASP A 481 22.79 5.63 -23.56
CA ASP A 481 23.07 4.44 -22.75
C ASP A 481 22.01 4.14 -21.69
N LEU A 482 20.87 4.83 -21.70
CA LEU A 482 19.74 4.62 -20.77
C LEU A 482 19.39 3.12 -20.60
N GLN A 483 19.38 2.34 -21.68
CA GLN A 483 19.09 0.91 -21.59
C GLN A 483 20.18 0.15 -20.80
N LYS A 484 21.47 0.46 -21.02
CA LYS A 484 22.59 -0.12 -20.26
C LYS A 484 22.51 0.32 -18.78
N ARG A 485 22.18 1.60 -18.51
CA ARG A 485 21.95 2.15 -17.16
C ARG A 485 20.85 1.39 -16.41
N LEU A 486 19.66 1.26 -17.02
CA LEU A 486 18.50 0.58 -16.42
C LEU A 486 18.76 -0.91 -16.18
N VAL A 487 19.46 -1.59 -17.10
CA VAL A 487 19.87 -3.00 -16.94
C VAL A 487 20.91 -3.20 -15.83
N LYS A 488 21.73 -2.18 -15.51
CA LYS A 488 22.65 -2.20 -14.36
C LYS A 488 21.94 -1.89 -13.03
N SER A 489 20.90 -1.04 -13.04
CA SER A 489 20.12 -0.70 -11.83
C SER A 489 19.05 -1.71 -11.42
N ILE A 490 18.51 -2.52 -12.35
CA ILE A 490 17.55 -3.59 -12.04
C ILE A 490 18.28 -4.79 -11.38
N ALA A 491 17.81 -5.22 -10.21
CA ALA A 491 18.37 -6.31 -9.40
C ALA A 491 19.91 -6.25 -9.31
N PRO A 492 20.50 -5.22 -8.66
CA PRO A 492 21.95 -5.00 -8.64
C PRO A 492 22.69 -6.15 -7.94
N SER A 493 22.05 -6.86 -7.01
CA SER A 493 22.55 -8.04 -6.30
C SER A 493 22.66 -9.32 -7.15
N ILE A 494 22.32 -9.27 -8.44
CA ILE A 494 22.40 -10.42 -9.36
C ILE A 494 23.30 -10.04 -10.54
N TYR A 495 24.45 -10.71 -10.62
CA TYR A 495 25.41 -10.57 -11.71
C TYR A 495 24.85 -11.12 -13.04
N GLY A 496 25.24 -10.50 -14.17
CA GLY A 496 24.89 -10.97 -15.51
C GLY A 496 23.40 -10.86 -15.87
N HIS A 497 22.90 -11.89 -16.57
CA HIS A 497 21.51 -12.03 -17.06
C HIS A 497 20.91 -10.82 -17.81
N THR A 498 21.74 -10.03 -18.51
CA THR A 498 21.37 -8.76 -19.20
C THR A 498 20.13 -8.87 -20.11
N GLY A 499 20.00 -9.95 -20.89
CA GLY A 499 18.82 -10.17 -21.73
C GLY A 499 17.52 -10.40 -20.95
N ILE A 500 17.60 -11.11 -19.82
CA ILE A 500 16.46 -11.36 -18.94
C ILE A 500 16.09 -10.09 -18.18
N LYS A 501 17.09 -9.38 -17.62
CA LYS A 501 16.92 -8.05 -17.04
C LYS A 501 16.24 -7.07 -18.02
N THR A 502 16.63 -7.09 -19.30
CA THR A 502 15.98 -6.30 -20.36
C THR A 502 14.51 -6.68 -20.56
N ALA A 503 14.17 -7.98 -20.63
CA ALA A 503 12.78 -8.43 -20.76
C ALA A 503 11.90 -8.01 -19.58
N LEU A 504 12.43 -8.10 -18.36
CA LEU A 504 11.72 -7.72 -17.13
C LEU A 504 11.49 -6.20 -17.05
N ILE A 505 12.48 -5.39 -17.45
CA ILE A 505 12.33 -3.93 -17.61
C ILE A 505 11.22 -3.60 -18.62
N LEU A 506 11.20 -4.24 -19.79
CA LEU A 506 10.18 -3.98 -20.82
C LEU A 506 8.77 -4.37 -20.34
N SER A 507 8.63 -5.44 -19.55
CA SER A 507 7.33 -5.79 -18.93
C SER A 507 6.89 -4.78 -17.86
N LEU A 508 7.83 -4.22 -17.07
CA LEU A 508 7.55 -3.15 -16.10
C LEU A 508 7.02 -1.86 -16.75
N PHE A 509 7.61 -1.42 -17.88
CA PHE A 509 7.07 -0.28 -18.64
C PHE A 509 5.75 -0.61 -19.36
N GLY A 510 5.63 -1.83 -19.91
CA GLY A 510 4.43 -2.31 -20.61
C GLY A 510 4.17 -1.63 -21.97
N GLY A 511 3.45 -2.33 -22.86
CA GLY A 511 2.99 -1.79 -24.14
C GLY A 511 1.71 -0.95 -24.03
N VAL A 512 1.03 -0.72 -25.16
CA VAL A 512 -0.23 0.03 -25.23
C VAL A 512 -1.39 -0.91 -25.54
N SER A 513 -2.43 -0.93 -24.70
CA SER A 513 -3.68 -1.62 -25.04
C SER A 513 -4.47 -0.81 -26.06
N LYS A 514 -4.92 -1.44 -27.15
CA LYS A 514 -5.64 -0.76 -28.25
C LYS A 514 -7.00 -1.37 -28.49
N ASP A 515 -8.03 -0.53 -28.52
CA ASP A 515 -9.42 -0.93 -28.72
C ASP A 515 -9.83 -0.68 -30.18
N ILE A 516 -9.99 -1.75 -30.94
CA ILE A 516 -10.32 -1.71 -32.37
C ILE A 516 -11.85 -1.59 -32.51
N GLY A 517 -12.32 -0.37 -32.69
CA GLY A 517 -13.73 -0.06 -33.02
C GLY A 517 -14.74 -0.57 -32.00
N GLY A 518 -14.35 -0.71 -30.72
CA GLY A 518 -15.20 -1.21 -29.63
C GLY A 518 -15.56 -2.70 -29.70
N LYS A 519 -14.98 -3.48 -30.63
CA LYS A 519 -15.27 -4.93 -30.79
C LYS A 519 -14.11 -5.84 -30.41
N LEU A 520 -12.87 -5.43 -30.67
CA LEU A 520 -11.68 -6.24 -30.38
C LEU A 520 -10.68 -5.41 -29.57
N ARG A 521 -10.45 -5.82 -28.33
CA ARG A 521 -9.47 -5.22 -27.42
C ARG A 521 -8.16 -6.00 -27.49
N THR A 522 -7.10 -5.37 -27.98
CA THR A 522 -5.77 -5.98 -28.02
C THR A 522 -4.99 -5.65 -26.75
N ARG A 523 -4.46 -6.67 -26.07
CA ARG A 523 -3.69 -6.51 -24.82
C ARG A 523 -2.40 -5.74 -25.06
N GLY A 524 -2.07 -4.83 -24.13
CA GLY A 524 -0.79 -4.11 -24.09
C GLY A 524 0.23 -4.76 -23.14
N ASP A 525 -0.24 -5.65 -22.27
CA ASP A 525 0.56 -6.29 -21.21
C ASP A 525 1.51 -7.35 -21.79
N ILE A 526 2.68 -7.50 -21.15
CA ILE A 526 3.81 -8.31 -21.64
C ILE A 526 4.11 -9.39 -20.61
N ASN A 527 3.82 -10.63 -20.97
CA ASN A 527 3.97 -11.78 -20.09
C ASN A 527 5.35 -12.44 -20.27
N VAL A 528 6.04 -12.75 -19.17
CA VAL A 528 7.37 -13.38 -19.18
C VAL A 528 7.37 -14.65 -18.34
N LEU A 529 7.96 -15.73 -18.87
CA LEU A 529 8.18 -16.99 -18.15
C LEU A 529 9.68 -17.24 -17.98
N LEU A 530 10.14 -17.30 -16.74
CA LEU A 530 11.51 -17.63 -16.34
C LEU A 530 11.62 -19.12 -16.04
N LEU A 531 12.18 -19.90 -16.97
CA LEU A 531 12.56 -21.29 -16.74
C LEU A 531 14.05 -21.38 -16.40
N GLY A 532 14.45 -22.36 -15.59
CA GLY A 532 15.86 -22.69 -15.40
C GLY A 532 16.14 -23.51 -14.16
N ASP A 533 17.39 -23.89 -13.99
CA ASP A 533 17.82 -24.79 -12.91
C ASP A 533 17.61 -24.17 -11.51
N PRO A 534 17.37 -24.97 -10.45
CA PRO A 534 17.26 -24.45 -9.08
C PRO A 534 18.59 -23.80 -8.65
N GLY A 535 18.52 -22.74 -7.84
CA GLY A 535 19.68 -21.95 -7.44
C GLY A 535 19.98 -20.74 -8.35
N THR A 536 19.43 -20.68 -9.56
CA THR A 536 19.65 -19.59 -10.55
C THR A 536 18.99 -18.24 -10.23
N ALA A 537 18.86 -17.89 -8.94
CA ALA A 537 18.33 -16.61 -8.41
C ALA A 537 16.94 -16.13 -8.90
N LYS A 538 16.19 -16.93 -9.67
CA LYS A 538 14.86 -16.57 -10.24
C LYS A 538 13.88 -15.94 -9.23
N SER A 539 13.70 -16.55 -8.05
CA SER A 539 12.81 -16.03 -7.01
C SER A 539 13.25 -14.66 -6.45
N GLN A 540 14.55 -14.36 -6.48
CA GLN A 540 15.07 -13.04 -6.06
C GLN A 540 14.84 -11.98 -7.14
N LEU A 541 14.83 -12.33 -8.44
CA LEU A 541 14.38 -11.44 -9.51
C LEU A 541 12.90 -11.06 -9.33
N LEU A 542 12.03 -12.02 -8.99
CA LEU A 542 10.61 -11.74 -8.71
C LEU A 542 10.43 -10.83 -7.49
N LYS A 543 11.08 -11.12 -6.36
CA LYS A 543 11.02 -10.27 -5.15
C LYS A 543 11.57 -8.86 -5.37
N TYR A 544 12.64 -8.72 -6.15
CA TYR A 544 13.14 -7.39 -6.50
C TYR A 544 12.11 -6.61 -7.34
N ILE A 545 11.42 -7.27 -8.28
CA ILE A 545 10.33 -6.66 -9.05
C ILE A 545 9.13 -6.30 -8.17
N GLU A 546 8.79 -7.14 -7.19
CA GLU A 546 7.73 -6.88 -6.20
C GLU A 546 7.91 -5.52 -5.51
N THR A 547 9.13 -5.23 -5.05
CA THR A 547 9.48 -3.94 -4.43
C THR A 547 9.63 -2.77 -5.40
N THR A 548 9.71 -3.02 -6.71
CA THR A 548 9.98 -2.01 -7.75
C THR A 548 8.74 -1.62 -8.54
N ALA A 549 7.74 -2.49 -8.65
CA ALA A 549 6.48 -2.20 -9.31
C ALA A 549 5.49 -1.49 -8.36
N HIS A 550 4.72 -0.54 -8.91
CA HIS A 550 3.68 0.23 -8.21
C HIS A 550 2.50 -0.60 -7.69
N ARG A 551 2.26 -1.77 -8.30
CA ARG A 551 1.15 -2.66 -7.97
C ARG A 551 1.54 -4.10 -8.32
N ALA A 552 2.47 -4.65 -7.56
CA ALA A 552 2.76 -6.08 -7.58
C ALA A 552 1.78 -6.85 -6.67
N VAL A 553 1.49 -8.10 -7.03
CA VAL A 553 0.96 -9.11 -6.10
C VAL A 553 1.81 -10.35 -6.25
N PHE A 554 2.47 -10.79 -5.16
CA PHE A 554 3.28 -12.01 -5.16
C PHE A 554 2.46 -13.23 -4.74
N THR A 555 2.66 -14.33 -5.48
CA THR A 555 2.00 -15.62 -5.24
C THR A 555 2.97 -16.78 -5.50
N THR A 556 2.73 -17.92 -4.85
CA THR A 556 3.36 -19.21 -5.15
C THR A 556 2.32 -20.13 -5.75
N GLY A 557 2.63 -20.84 -6.83
CA GLY A 557 1.74 -21.77 -7.52
C GLY A 557 1.20 -22.91 -6.65
N GLN A 558 1.82 -23.19 -5.50
CA GLN A 558 1.34 -24.18 -4.52
C GLN A 558 0.38 -23.57 -3.47
N GLY A 559 0.53 -22.30 -3.12
CA GLY A 559 -0.39 -21.58 -2.22
C GLY A 559 -1.57 -20.93 -2.93
N ALA A 560 -1.40 -20.62 -4.21
CA ALA A 560 -2.34 -19.88 -5.05
C ALA A 560 -3.40 -20.80 -5.68
N SER A 561 -4.22 -21.44 -4.84
CA SER A 561 -5.41 -22.16 -5.31
C SER A 561 -6.39 -21.25 -6.07
N ALA A 562 -7.35 -21.81 -6.81
CA ALA A 562 -8.41 -21.06 -7.49
C ALA A 562 -9.09 -19.99 -6.60
N VAL A 563 -9.24 -20.24 -5.29
CA VAL A 563 -9.83 -19.33 -4.29
C VAL A 563 -8.97 -18.08 -4.04
N GLY A 564 -7.64 -18.20 -4.22
CA GLY A 564 -6.67 -17.11 -4.06
C GLY A 564 -6.24 -16.44 -5.38
N LEU A 565 -6.34 -17.11 -6.53
CA LEU A 565 -6.04 -16.52 -7.84
C LEU A 565 -7.24 -15.79 -8.45
N THR A 566 -8.39 -16.48 -8.50
CA THR A 566 -9.68 -15.90 -8.91
C THR A 566 -10.41 -15.33 -7.70
N ALA A 567 -11.47 -14.55 -7.91
CA ALA A 567 -12.27 -14.13 -6.77
C ALA A 567 -13.08 -15.29 -6.17
N SER A 568 -13.22 -15.26 -4.84
CA SER A 568 -14.01 -16.22 -4.08
C SER A 568 -15.25 -15.53 -3.51
N VAL A 569 -16.29 -16.33 -3.21
CA VAL A 569 -17.48 -15.83 -2.51
C VAL A 569 -17.42 -16.34 -1.08
N ARG A 570 -17.50 -15.41 -0.12
CA ARG A 570 -17.37 -15.65 1.31
C ARG A 570 -18.57 -15.07 2.03
N LYS A 571 -18.95 -15.64 3.17
CA LYS A 571 -19.95 -15.04 4.04
C LYS A 571 -19.26 -14.11 5.04
N ASP A 572 -19.59 -12.82 5.04
CA ASP A 572 -19.07 -11.89 6.06
C ASP A 572 -19.65 -12.25 7.43
N PRO A 573 -18.84 -12.47 8.48
CA PRO A 573 -19.35 -12.73 9.82
C PRO A 573 -20.13 -11.55 10.44
N VAL A 574 -19.94 -10.30 9.97
CA VAL A 574 -20.62 -9.13 10.53
C VAL A 574 -22.01 -8.93 9.92
N THR A 575 -22.11 -8.70 8.61
CA THR A 575 -23.41 -8.51 7.93
C THR A 575 -24.17 -9.82 7.72
N ARG A 576 -23.48 -10.97 7.74
CA ARG A 576 -23.99 -12.29 7.32
C ARG A 576 -24.35 -12.38 5.83
N GLU A 577 -23.94 -11.43 5.02
CA GLU A 577 -24.16 -11.42 3.57
C GLU A 577 -23.08 -12.21 2.83
N TRP A 578 -23.36 -12.62 1.59
CA TRP A 578 -22.39 -13.23 0.70
C TRP A 578 -21.63 -12.14 -0.06
N THR A 579 -20.40 -11.89 0.35
CA THR A 579 -19.49 -10.92 -0.28
C THR A 579 -18.50 -11.62 -1.22
N LEU A 580 -17.98 -10.89 -2.20
CA LEU A 580 -16.98 -11.40 -3.14
C LEU A 580 -15.60 -10.83 -2.78
N GLU A 581 -14.66 -11.71 -2.43
CA GLU A 581 -13.27 -11.35 -2.13
C GLU A 581 -12.41 -11.57 -3.39
N GLY A 582 -11.80 -10.51 -3.90
CA GLY A 582 -10.98 -10.55 -5.13
C GLY A 582 -9.66 -11.30 -4.93
N GLY A 583 -9.39 -12.28 -5.79
CA GLY A 583 -8.11 -12.99 -5.83
C GLY A 583 -6.98 -12.17 -6.47
N ALA A 584 -5.75 -12.70 -6.40
CA ALA A 584 -4.51 -12.03 -6.80
C ALA A 584 -4.55 -11.41 -8.21
N LEU A 585 -5.17 -12.07 -9.19
CA LEU A 585 -5.27 -11.55 -10.57
C LEU A 585 -6.18 -10.32 -10.69
N VAL A 586 -7.18 -10.20 -9.81
CA VAL A 586 -8.09 -9.05 -9.73
C VAL A 586 -7.44 -7.93 -8.91
N LEU A 587 -6.74 -8.28 -7.82
CA LEU A 587 -5.94 -7.35 -7.03
C LEU A 587 -4.79 -6.73 -7.84
N ALA A 588 -4.22 -7.46 -8.81
CA ALA A 588 -3.14 -7.00 -9.69
C ALA A 588 -3.61 -6.21 -10.94
N ASP A 589 -4.88 -5.81 -11.08
CA ASP A 589 -5.36 -5.08 -12.27
C ASP A 589 -4.58 -3.77 -12.52
N ARG A 590 -4.15 -3.55 -13.78
CA ARG A 590 -3.18 -2.53 -14.23
C ARG A 590 -1.79 -2.59 -13.57
N GLY A 591 -1.51 -3.68 -12.86
CA GLY A 591 -0.26 -3.99 -12.17
C GLY A 591 0.46 -5.19 -12.75
N VAL A 592 1.16 -5.92 -11.89
CA VAL A 592 1.96 -7.10 -12.23
C VAL A 592 1.61 -8.23 -11.27
N CYS A 593 1.27 -9.41 -11.81
CA CYS A 593 1.09 -10.61 -11.02
C CYS A 593 2.37 -11.44 -11.07
N LEU A 594 2.98 -11.71 -9.92
CA LEU A 594 4.19 -12.52 -9.78
C LEU A 594 3.79 -13.92 -9.31
N ILE A 595 4.22 -14.95 -10.03
CA ILE A 595 3.93 -16.34 -9.71
C ILE A 595 5.22 -17.14 -9.67
N ASP A 596 5.69 -17.50 -8.48
CA ASP A 596 6.80 -18.46 -8.31
C ASP A 596 6.26 -19.91 -8.31
N GLU A 597 7.10 -20.88 -8.63
CA GLU A 597 6.75 -22.31 -8.72
C GLU A 597 5.52 -22.62 -9.63
N PHE A 598 5.43 -21.95 -10.78
CA PHE A 598 4.32 -22.07 -11.74
C PHE A 598 4.09 -23.51 -12.24
N ASP A 599 5.12 -24.36 -12.22
CA ASP A 599 5.02 -25.79 -12.53
C ASP A 599 4.09 -26.57 -11.56
N LYS A 600 4.05 -26.18 -10.28
CA LYS A 600 3.27 -26.87 -9.22
C LYS A 600 1.77 -26.59 -9.24
N MET A 601 1.28 -25.72 -10.11
CA MET A 601 -0.13 -25.29 -10.12
C MET A 601 -1.11 -26.43 -10.45
N ASN A 602 -2.29 -26.42 -9.80
CA ASN A 602 -3.37 -27.37 -10.07
C ASN A 602 -4.06 -27.08 -11.43
N ASP A 603 -4.69 -28.09 -12.04
CA ASP A 603 -5.31 -27.94 -13.35
C ASP A 603 -6.54 -26.99 -13.37
N THR A 604 -7.26 -26.86 -12.24
CA THR A 604 -8.32 -25.84 -12.05
C THR A 604 -7.78 -24.41 -12.12
N ASP A 605 -6.53 -24.24 -11.71
CA ASP A 605 -5.89 -22.95 -11.55
C ASP A 605 -5.24 -22.55 -12.88
N ARG A 606 -4.72 -23.56 -13.62
CA ARG A 606 -4.25 -23.44 -15.01
C ARG A 606 -5.36 -23.05 -15.99
N THR A 607 -6.59 -23.58 -15.88
CA THR A 607 -7.71 -23.16 -16.73
C THR A 607 -8.14 -21.72 -16.44
N SER A 608 -8.18 -21.35 -15.15
CA SER A 608 -8.51 -20.00 -14.68
C SER A 608 -7.49 -18.95 -15.17
N ILE A 609 -6.19 -19.27 -15.15
CA ILE A 609 -5.15 -18.41 -15.75
C ILE A 609 -5.29 -18.33 -17.28
N HIS A 610 -5.66 -19.41 -17.97
CA HIS A 610 -5.84 -19.36 -19.43
C HIS A 610 -7.01 -18.44 -19.86
N GLU A 611 -8.11 -18.39 -19.09
CA GLU A 611 -9.19 -17.41 -19.29
C GLU A 611 -8.66 -15.98 -19.13
N ALA A 612 -7.99 -15.69 -18.00
CA ALA A 612 -7.45 -14.36 -17.71
C ALA A 612 -6.40 -13.89 -18.72
N MET A 613 -5.50 -14.77 -19.18
CA MET A 613 -4.43 -14.42 -20.15
C MET A 613 -4.91 -14.23 -21.60
N GLU A 614 -6.10 -14.72 -21.95
CA GLU A 614 -6.76 -14.47 -23.24
C GLU A 614 -7.68 -13.25 -23.17
N GLN A 615 -8.60 -13.23 -22.22
CA GLN A 615 -9.71 -12.26 -22.20
C GLN A 615 -9.42 -11.00 -21.38
N GLN A 616 -8.43 -11.04 -20.47
CA GLN A 616 -8.19 -10.04 -19.43
C GLN A 616 -9.38 -9.82 -18.48
N SER A 617 -10.24 -10.83 -18.38
CA SER A 617 -11.40 -10.91 -17.51
C SER A 617 -11.54 -12.32 -16.94
N ILE A 618 -12.20 -12.44 -15.79
CA ILE A 618 -12.55 -13.69 -15.15
C ILE A 618 -14.06 -13.69 -14.90
N SER A 619 -14.75 -14.70 -15.42
CA SER A 619 -16.20 -14.89 -15.25
C SER A 619 -16.49 -15.75 -14.01
N ILE A 620 -17.46 -15.32 -13.19
CA ILE A 620 -17.79 -15.99 -11.92
C ILE A 620 -19.30 -16.11 -11.78
N SER A 621 -19.76 -17.35 -11.64
CA SER A 621 -21.16 -17.72 -11.35
C SER A 621 -21.17 -18.62 -10.12
N LYS A 622 -21.23 -18.02 -8.92
CA LYS A 622 -21.13 -18.74 -7.62
C LYS A 622 -22.09 -18.11 -6.61
N ALA A 623 -22.76 -18.95 -5.82
CA ALA A 623 -23.67 -18.55 -4.74
C ALA A 623 -24.74 -17.49 -5.13
N GLY A 624 -25.27 -17.56 -6.35
CA GLY A 624 -26.26 -16.60 -6.88
C GLY A 624 -25.67 -15.32 -7.47
N ILE A 625 -24.37 -15.06 -7.29
CA ILE A 625 -23.66 -13.93 -7.89
C ILE A 625 -23.13 -14.35 -9.27
N VAL A 626 -23.64 -13.72 -10.33
CA VAL A 626 -23.14 -13.85 -11.71
C VAL A 626 -22.48 -12.54 -12.11
N THR A 627 -21.15 -12.49 -12.12
CA THR A 627 -20.37 -11.27 -12.39
C THR A 627 -19.14 -11.58 -13.23
N SER A 628 -18.66 -10.59 -13.98
CA SER A 628 -17.35 -10.64 -14.64
C SER A 628 -16.44 -9.58 -14.06
N LEU A 629 -15.20 -9.97 -13.74
CA LEU A 629 -14.19 -9.11 -13.13
C LEU A 629 -13.07 -8.85 -14.15
N GLN A 630 -12.47 -7.66 -14.12
CA GLN A 630 -11.32 -7.33 -14.96
C GLN A 630 -10.02 -7.74 -14.26
N ALA A 631 -9.10 -8.33 -15.03
CA ALA A 631 -7.83 -8.88 -14.57
C ALA A 631 -6.71 -8.49 -15.57
N ARG A 632 -6.51 -7.19 -15.79
CA ARG A 632 -5.57 -6.66 -16.79
C ARG A 632 -4.18 -6.53 -16.17
N CYS A 633 -3.47 -7.63 -16.02
CA CYS A 633 -2.12 -7.66 -15.41
C CYS A 633 -1.07 -8.28 -16.35
N SER A 634 0.16 -7.78 -16.28
CA SER A 634 1.33 -8.53 -16.78
C SER A 634 1.60 -9.71 -15.86
N VAL A 635 1.68 -10.93 -16.40
CA VAL A 635 2.05 -12.14 -15.65
C VAL A 635 3.55 -12.38 -15.79
N LEU A 636 4.25 -12.35 -14.65
CA LEU A 636 5.66 -12.77 -14.54
C LEU A 636 5.73 -14.06 -13.75
N ALA A 637 6.01 -15.16 -14.43
CA ALA A 637 6.06 -16.49 -13.85
C ALA A 637 7.50 -17.01 -13.75
N ALA A 638 7.84 -17.70 -12.68
CA ALA A 638 9.02 -18.56 -12.59
C ALA A 638 8.60 -20.03 -12.50
N ALA A 639 9.31 -20.89 -13.23
CA ALA A 639 9.10 -22.33 -13.25
C ALA A 639 10.43 -23.09 -13.17
N ASN A 640 10.38 -24.31 -12.67
CA ASN A 640 11.51 -25.22 -12.58
C ASN A 640 11.38 -26.37 -13.60
N PRO A 641 12.49 -26.86 -14.17
CA PRO A 641 12.46 -27.97 -15.13
C PRO A 641 12.21 -29.32 -14.43
N ILE A 642 11.49 -30.21 -15.10
CA ILE A 642 11.24 -31.58 -14.62
C ILE A 642 12.56 -32.29 -14.33
N GLY A 643 12.68 -32.89 -13.15
CA GLY A 643 13.90 -33.57 -12.70
C GLY A 643 15.03 -32.63 -12.28
N GLY A 644 14.75 -31.33 -12.09
CA GLY A 644 15.66 -30.38 -11.45
C GLY A 644 16.85 -29.92 -12.30
N ARG A 645 16.97 -30.34 -13.57
CA ARG A 645 17.94 -29.79 -14.53
C ARG A 645 17.35 -29.69 -15.93
N TYR A 646 17.53 -28.56 -16.61
CA TYR A 646 17.04 -28.32 -17.97
C TYR A 646 17.77 -29.20 -18.99
N ARG A 647 17.03 -30.01 -19.76
CA ARG A 647 17.59 -30.91 -20.79
C ARG A 647 17.46 -30.29 -22.19
N PRO A 648 18.53 -29.76 -22.80
CA PRO A 648 18.46 -29.09 -24.11
C PRO A 648 18.31 -30.05 -25.30
N SER A 649 18.27 -31.36 -25.06
CA SER A 649 17.90 -32.39 -26.05
C SER A 649 16.38 -32.50 -26.24
N LEU A 650 15.59 -32.16 -25.22
CA LEU A 650 14.13 -32.19 -25.24
C LEU A 650 13.57 -30.81 -25.66
N PRO A 651 12.36 -30.76 -26.27
CA PRO A 651 11.67 -29.51 -26.54
C PRO A 651 11.14 -28.87 -25.25
N PHE A 652 11.08 -27.53 -25.20
CA PHE A 652 10.70 -26.76 -24.01
C PHE A 652 9.41 -27.26 -23.31
N SER A 653 8.31 -27.52 -24.02
CA SER A 653 7.05 -27.99 -23.39
C SER A 653 7.24 -29.26 -22.54
N GLN A 654 8.05 -30.23 -23.02
CA GLN A 654 8.34 -31.45 -22.28
C GLN A 654 9.24 -31.22 -21.06
N ASN A 655 9.98 -30.12 -20.99
CA ASN A 655 10.80 -29.77 -19.83
C ASN A 655 10.02 -29.06 -18.71
N VAL A 656 8.78 -28.59 -18.93
CA VAL A 656 7.99 -27.79 -17.94
C VAL A 656 6.60 -28.37 -17.62
N MET A 657 6.16 -29.43 -18.29
CA MET A 657 4.81 -30.01 -18.14
C MET A 657 3.65 -29.01 -18.42
N LEU A 658 3.91 -27.97 -19.21
CA LEU A 658 2.92 -26.95 -19.57
C LEU A 658 2.32 -27.20 -20.96
N THR A 659 1.02 -26.95 -21.07
CA THR A 659 0.25 -27.09 -22.31
C THR A 659 0.59 -25.97 -23.30
N GLU A 660 0.68 -26.29 -24.58
CA GLU A 660 1.03 -25.32 -25.64
C GLU A 660 0.11 -24.07 -25.70
N PRO A 661 -1.21 -24.15 -25.45
CA PRO A 661 -2.07 -22.97 -25.37
C PRO A 661 -1.59 -21.95 -24.34
N ILE A 662 -1.14 -22.38 -23.15
CA ILE A 662 -0.60 -21.51 -22.10
C ILE A 662 0.75 -20.91 -22.54
N LEU A 663 1.65 -21.75 -23.08
CA LEU A 663 2.96 -21.28 -23.56
C LEU A 663 2.84 -20.20 -24.65
N SER A 664 1.84 -20.31 -25.53
CA SER A 664 1.54 -19.30 -26.56
C SER A 664 1.00 -17.96 -26.01
N ARG A 665 0.80 -17.82 -24.69
CA ARG A 665 0.39 -16.57 -24.01
C ARG A 665 1.54 -15.77 -23.45
N PHE A 666 2.72 -16.35 -23.33
CA PHE A 666 3.93 -15.65 -22.89
C PHE A 666 4.60 -14.98 -24.10
N ASP A 667 4.89 -13.69 -23.96
CA ASP A 667 5.55 -12.89 -25.00
C ASP A 667 7.07 -13.12 -25.01
N VAL A 668 7.65 -13.47 -23.85
CA VAL A 668 9.06 -13.86 -23.69
C VAL A 668 9.18 -15.13 -22.83
N LEU A 669 9.77 -16.18 -23.41
CA LEU A 669 10.27 -17.37 -22.71
C LEU A 669 11.77 -17.18 -22.45
N ALA A 670 12.20 -17.14 -21.19
CA ALA A 670 13.60 -17.00 -20.83
C ALA A 670 14.11 -18.29 -20.17
N VAL A 671 15.00 -19.02 -20.84
CA VAL A 671 15.67 -20.20 -20.28
C VAL A 671 17.02 -19.79 -19.68
N VAL A 672 17.09 -19.74 -18.35
CA VAL A 672 18.36 -19.77 -17.62
C VAL A 672 18.91 -21.19 -17.67
N ARG A 673 20.21 -21.33 -17.88
CA ARG A 673 20.95 -22.59 -17.84
C ARG A 673 22.20 -22.39 -17.01
N ASP A 674 22.49 -23.34 -16.14
CA ASP A 674 23.78 -23.42 -15.48
C ASP A 674 24.82 -24.02 -16.44
N GLU A 675 25.80 -23.21 -16.87
CA GLU A 675 26.86 -23.58 -17.83
C GLU A 675 28.22 -23.18 -17.23
N ILE A 676 28.92 -24.18 -16.67
CA ILE A 676 30.22 -24.06 -15.98
C ILE A 676 31.22 -23.29 -16.84
N ASP A 677 31.73 -22.17 -16.32
CA ASP A 677 32.66 -21.29 -17.02
C ASP A 677 33.43 -20.44 -16.01
N MET A 678 34.65 -20.89 -15.72
CA MET A 678 35.53 -20.41 -14.64
C MET A 678 35.62 -18.88 -14.56
N LEU A 679 35.58 -18.16 -15.70
CA LEU A 679 35.67 -16.70 -15.73
C LEU A 679 34.38 -16.01 -15.26
N LYS A 680 33.20 -16.59 -15.53
CA LYS A 680 31.96 -16.13 -14.86
C LYS A 680 31.96 -16.52 -13.40
N ASP A 681 32.44 -17.72 -13.08
CA ASP A 681 32.36 -18.29 -11.74
C ASP A 681 33.27 -17.52 -10.77
N GLU A 682 34.46 -17.11 -11.21
CA GLU A 682 35.38 -16.21 -10.50
C GLU A 682 34.78 -14.81 -10.30
N LEU A 683 34.23 -14.20 -11.37
CA LEU A 683 33.60 -12.87 -11.29
C LEU A 683 32.35 -12.88 -10.41
N LEU A 684 31.57 -13.97 -10.45
CA LEU A 684 30.42 -14.20 -9.58
C LEU A 684 30.87 -14.39 -8.12
N GLY A 685 31.95 -15.14 -7.88
CA GLY A 685 32.53 -15.32 -6.55
C GLY A 685 33.00 -13.99 -5.94
N LYS A 686 33.85 -13.24 -6.67
CA LYS A 686 34.30 -11.89 -6.28
C LYS A 686 33.11 -10.96 -6.01
N PHE A 687 32.08 -10.98 -6.87
CA PHE A 687 30.86 -10.19 -6.69
C PHE A 687 30.05 -10.58 -5.44
N VAL A 688 29.83 -11.88 -5.19
CA VAL A 688 29.05 -12.38 -4.05
C VAL A 688 29.77 -12.06 -2.73
N VAL A 689 31.09 -12.28 -2.65
CA VAL A 689 31.88 -11.90 -1.48
C VAL A 689 31.80 -10.40 -1.21
N GLY A 690 31.97 -9.56 -2.24
CA GLY A 690 31.80 -8.11 -2.12
C GLY A 690 30.39 -7.68 -1.67
N SER A 691 29.35 -8.41 -2.08
CA SER A 691 27.97 -8.17 -1.61
C SER A 691 27.77 -8.57 -0.14
N HIS A 692 28.41 -9.64 0.33
CA HIS A 692 28.33 -10.06 1.73
C HIS A 692 29.06 -9.11 2.67
N ILE A 693 30.25 -8.62 2.29
CA ILE A 693 30.99 -7.59 3.05
C ILE A 693 30.13 -6.34 3.25
N LYS A 694 29.50 -5.86 2.17
CA LYS A 694 28.60 -4.68 2.16
C LYS A 694 27.26 -4.90 2.89
N SER A 695 26.98 -6.11 3.37
CA SER A 695 25.74 -6.45 4.08
C SER A 695 25.91 -6.60 5.60
N HIS A 696 27.12 -6.37 6.14
CA HIS A 696 27.34 -6.38 7.59
C HIS A 696 26.73 -5.12 8.24
N PRO A 697 26.06 -5.20 9.41
CA PRO A 697 25.47 -4.03 10.06
C PRO A 697 26.50 -2.94 10.41
N ASP A 698 27.74 -3.34 10.71
CA ASP A 698 28.85 -2.42 11.00
C ASP A 698 29.54 -1.87 9.74
N TYR A 699 29.13 -2.26 8.52
CA TYR A 699 29.72 -1.77 7.27
C TYR A 699 29.22 -0.36 6.92
N ASN A 700 29.80 0.62 7.60
CA ASN A 700 29.39 2.01 7.50
C ASN A 700 30.04 2.69 6.27
N ASN A 701 29.28 2.81 5.17
CA ASN A 701 29.76 3.37 3.88
C ASN A 701 30.47 4.73 4.02
N ASN A 702 30.11 5.52 5.03
CA ASN A 702 30.67 6.86 5.24
C ASN A 702 32.06 6.85 5.89
N GLU A 703 32.48 5.78 6.54
CA GLU A 703 33.78 5.72 7.24
C GLU A 703 34.90 5.24 6.31
N HIS A 704 34.67 4.17 5.52
CA HIS A 704 35.68 3.70 4.56
C HIS A 704 36.01 4.72 3.47
N ASN A 705 35.00 5.48 2.99
CA ASN A 705 35.22 6.57 2.03
C ASN A 705 36.11 7.69 2.57
N ASN A 706 36.19 7.87 3.90
CA ASN A 706 37.08 8.85 4.53
C ASN A 706 38.41 8.25 4.98
N ALA A 707 38.44 6.97 5.36
CA ALA A 707 39.67 6.25 5.73
C ALA A 707 40.64 6.11 4.54
N LEU A 708 40.13 5.70 3.37
CA LEU A 708 40.93 5.58 2.14
C LEU A 708 41.57 6.90 1.71
N ILE A 709 40.90 8.04 1.93
CA ILE A 709 41.46 9.38 1.67
C ILE A 709 42.64 9.71 2.60
N HIS A 710 42.70 9.10 3.79
CA HIS A 710 43.76 9.33 4.76
C HIS A 710 44.96 8.38 4.62
N GLU A 711 44.75 7.13 4.19
CA GLU A 711 45.85 6.16 3.99
C GLU A 711 46.57 6.34 2.65
N THR A 712 45.87 6.76 1.58
CA THR A 712 46.46 6.97 0.24
C THR A 712 47.53 8.08 0.16
N LEU A 713 47.79 8.80 1.26
CA LEU A 713 48.82 9.84 1.34
C LEU A 713 50.19 9.36 1.86
N GLN A 714 50.38 8.10 2.27
CA GLN A 714 51.65 7.66 2.88
C GLN A 714 52.31 6.38 2.34
N SER A 715 51.66 5.56 1.50
CA SER A 715 52.22 4.30 0.97
C SER A 715 52.40 4.28 -0.56
N GLN A 716 53.54 4.78 -1.04
CA GLN A 716 53.87 4.81 -2.49
C GLN A 716 54.43 3.48 -3.05
N ALA A 717 54.01 2.33 -2.51
CA ALA A 717 54.45 1.01 -2.96
C ALA A 717 53.42 -0.08 -2.58
N ASP A 718 52.39 -0.24 -3.41
CA ASP A 718 51.62 -1.47 -3.71
C ASP A 718 50.31 -1.04 -4.44
N THR A 719 50.39 -0.86 -5.76
CA THR A 719 49.34 -0.19 -6.58
C THR A 719 48.27 -1.12 -7.15
N ASP A 720 48.32 -2.41 -6.86
CA ASP A 720 47.80 -3.43 -7.77
C ASP A 720 46.45 -4.05 -7.34
N ILE A 721 45.81 -3.49 -6.31
CA ILE A 721 44.59 -4.06 -5.68
C ILE A 721 43.33 -3.21 -5.93
N ASP A 722 43.39 -1.87 -5.80
CA ASP A 722 42.17 -1.04 -5.80
C ASP A 722 41.64 -0.66 -7.20
N GLU A 723 42.49 -0.58 -8.25
CA GLU A 723 42.00 -0.35 -9.63
C GLU A 723 41.03 -1.47 -10.10
N LEU A 724 41.06 -2.64 -9.47
CA LEU A 724 40.24 -3.81 -9.85
C LEU A 724 38.75 -3.67 -9.51
N ASN A 725 38.37 -2.80 -8.57
CA ASN A 725 36.96 -2.68 -8.14
C ASN A 725 36.11 -1.71 -8.98
N GLU A 726 36.71 -0.71 -9.62
CA GLU A 726 35.94 0.26 -10.43
C GLU A 726 35.72 -0.19 -11.89
N LEU A 727 36.64 -0.95 -12.49
CA LEU A 727 36.71 -1.20 -13.94
C LEU A 727 35.69 -2.22 -14.51
N SER A 728 34.51 -2.34 -13.89
CA SER A 728 33.43 -3.25 -14.30
C SER A 728 32.49 -2.68 -15.38
N LEU A 729 32.91 -2.81 -16.64
CA LEU A 729 32.12 -2.66 -17.87
C LEU A 729 31.41 -1.30 -18.04
N SER A 730 32.17 -0.34 -18.55
CA SER A 730 31.79 1.04 -18.93
C SER A 730 31.33 1.94 -17.79
N ASP A 731 31.66 3.23 -17.94
CA ASP A 731 31.53 4.30 -16.94
C ASP A 731 30.05 4.74 -16.79
N VAL A 732 29.23 3.78 -16.33
CA VAL A 732 27.77 3.85 -16.31
C VAL A 732 27.29 3.89 -14.86
N GLU A 733 26.98 5.11 -14.44
CA GLU A 733 26.40 5.45 -13.13
C GLU A 733 25.11 4.65 -12.88
N ILE A 734 24.95 4.15 -11.65
CA ILE A 734 23.78 3.38 -11.23
C ILE A 734 22.64 4.36 -10.88
N ILE A 735 21.47 4.19 -11.49
CA ILE A 735 20.29 4.98 -11.19
C ILE A 735 19.76 4.61 -9.79
N SER A 736 19.43 5.62 -8.97
CA SER A 736 18.89 5.40 -7.62
C SER A 736 17.53 4.69 -7.68
N GLN A 737 17.24 3.85 -6.69
CA GLN A 737 16.06 2.98 -6.70
C GLN A 737 14.74 3.77 -6.64
N GLU A 738 14.72 4.92 -5.96
CA GLU A 738 13.57 5.83 -5.93
C GLU A 738 13.33 6.47 -7.30
N LEU A 739 14.38 7.01 -7.92
CA LEU A 739 14.28 7.65 -9.23
C LEU A 739 13.88 6.65 -10.32
N LEU A 740 14.33 5.39 -10.24
CA LEU A 740 13.89 4.29 -11.10
C LEU A 740 12.37 4.07 -11.00
N LYS A 741 11.81 4.03 -9.78
CA LYS A 741 10.35 3.86 -9.58
C LYS A 741 9.58 5.08 -10.10
N LYS A 742 10.01 6.30 -9.77
CA LYS A 742 9.44 7.56 -10.30
C LYS A 742 9.45 7.59 -11.84
N TYR A 743 10.55 7.14 -12.46
CA TYR A 743 10.71 7.07 -13.91
C TYR A 743 9.73 6.09 -14.57
N ILE A 744 9.56 4.88 -14.00
CA ILE A 744 8.61 3.88 -14.52
C ILE A 744 7.17 4.42 -14.41
N MET A 745 6.81 5.11 -13.33
CA MET A 745 5.47 5.73 -13.19
C MET A 745 5.26 6.85 -14.21
N TYR A 746 6.19 7.79 -14.30
CA TYR A 746 6.10 8.91 -15.24
C TYR A 746 5.95 8.43 -16.70
N ALA A 747 6.72 7.41 -17.10
CA ALA A 747 6.65 6.79 -18.42
C ALA A 747 5.33 6.02 -18.66
N ARG A 748 4.74 5.42 -17.62
CA ARG A 748 3.47 4.70 -17.74
C ARG A 748 2.28 5.64 -17.91
N GLU A 749 2.24 6.74 -17.19
CA GLU A 749 1.12 7.70 -17.23
C GLU A 749 1.17 8.63 -18.44
N ASN A 750 2.34 9.23 -18.74
CA ASN A 750 2.43 10.36 -19.66
C ASN A 750 2.71 9.96 -21.12
N VAL A 751 3.15 8.73 -21.39
CA VAL A 751 3.65 8.32 -22.72
C VAL A 751 2.85 7.14 -23.28
N THR A 752 2.21 7.38 -24.42
CA THR A 752 1.44 6.39 -25.20
C THR A 752 2.01 6.29 -26.63
N PRO A 753 3.02 5.43 -26.86
CA PRO A 753 3.71 5.37 -28.15
C PRO A 753 2.80 4.89 -29.30
N LYS A 754 2.97 5.52 -30.45
CA LYS A 754 2.24 5.24 -31.69
C LYS A 754 3.10 4.43 -32.66
N PHE A 755 2.48 3.46 -33.31
CA PHE A 755 3.11 2.65 -34.35
C PHE A 755 2.80 3.26 -35.74
N GLN A 756 3.44 4.38 -36.05
CA GLN A 756 3.38 5.05 -37.35
C GLN A 756 4.81 5.22 -37.89
N LYS A 757 5.03 4.84 -39.17
CA LYS A 757 6.32 4.91 -39.90
C LYS A 757 7.39 3.89 -39.46
N VAL A 758 7.01 2.64 -39.22
CA VAL A 758 7.94 1.51 -38.95
C VAL A 758 7.96 0.54 -40.13
N ASP A 759 9.06 -0.18 -40.33
CA ASP A 759 9.29 -1.12 -41.44
C ASP A 759 8.38 -2.37 -41.39
N TYR A 760 7.12 -2.25 -41.81
CA TYR A 760 6.17 -3.38 -41.89
C TYR A 760 6.74 -4.56 -42.70
N ASP A 761 7.49 -4.28 -43.77
CA ASP A 761 8.10 -5.29 -44.64
C ASP A 761 9.20 -6.10 -43.92
N LYS A 762 9.91 -5.49 -42.96
CA LYS A 762 10.94 -6.17 -42.17
C LYS A 762 10.31 -7.20 -41.23
N VAL A 763 9.17 -6.86 -40.64
CA VAL A 763 8.40 -7.75 -39.75
C VAL A 763 7.72 -8.87 -40.55
N SER A 764 7.17 -8.57 -41.73
CA SER A 764 6.50 -9.58 -42.57
C SER A 764 7.49 -10.59 -43.18
N GLN A 765 8.65 -10.12 -43.64
CA GLN A 765 9.75 -10.97 -44.10
C GLN A 765 10.26 -11.87 -42.97
N LEU A 766 10.54 -11.30 -41.78
CA LEU A 766 10.96 -12.06 -40.61
C LEU A 766 9.94 -13.15 -40.25
N TYR A 767 8.64 -12.84 -40.20
CA TYR A 767 7.61 -13.83 -39.89
C TYR A 767 7.55 -14.97 -40.92
N ALA A 768 7.65 -14.65 -42.21
CA ALA A 768 7.67 -15.66 -43.28
C ALA A 768 8.91 -16.56 -43.17
N GLU A 769 10.08 -15.99 -42.91
CA GLU A 769 11.35 -16.70 -42.72
C GLU A 769 11.30 -17.61 -41.47
N LEU A 770 10.87 -17.07 -40.32
CA LEU A 770 10.75 -17.79 -39.05
C LEU A 770 9.78 -18.98 -39.17
N ARG A 771 8.63 -18.78 -39.83
CA ARG A 771 7.62 -19.82 -40.07
C ARG A 771 8.13 -20.91 -41.01
N LYS A 772 8.84 -20.54 -42.09
CA LYS A 772 9.45 -21.48 -43.04
C LYS A 772 10.47 -22.39 -42.35
N GLU A 773 11.45 -21.81 -41.65
CA GLU A 773 12.49 -22.59 -40.96
C GLU A 773 11.90 -23.48 -39.86
N SER A 774 10.87 -23.01 -39.15
CA SER A 774 10.24 -23.81 -38.08
C SER A 774 9.41 -24.98 -38.61
N MET A 775 8.69 -24.78 -39.72
CA MET A 775 8.00 -25.89 -40.40
C MET A 775 8.99 -26.91 -40.97
N ALA A 776 10.14 -26.48 -41.48
CA ALA A 776 11.19 -27.37 -41.96
C ALA A 776 11.87 -28.19 -40.84
N THR A 777 11.89 -27.67 -39.61
CA THR A 777 12.65 -28.27 -38.49
C THR A 777 11.78 -28.95 -37.42
N GLY A 778 10.45 -28.91 -37.56
CA GLY A 778 9.51 -29.54 -36.61
C GLY A 778 9.57 -28.92 -35.20
N SER A 779 9.79 -27.62 -35.12
CA SER A 779 9.76 -26.84 -33.88
C SER A 779 8.34 -26.32 -33.56
N ILE A 780 8.19 -25.70 -32.38
CA ILE A 780 6.93 -25.10 -31.90
C ILE A 780 6.34 -24.16 -32.99
N PRO A 781 5.06 -24.32 -33.38
CA PRO A 781 4.46 -23.59 -34.50
C PRO A 781 4.25 -22.10 -34.16
N ILE A 782 4.75 -21.22 -35.03
CA ILE A 782 4.76 -19.77 -34.79
C ILE A 782 3.40 -19.17 -35.15
N THR A 783 2.66 -18.79 -34.12
CA THR A 783 1.39 -18.06 -34.23
C THR A 783 1.59 -16.56 -34.49
N VAL A 784 0.52 -15.85 -34.88
CA VAL A 784 0.52 -14.39 -35.02
C VAL A 784 0.85 -13.68 -33.70
N ARG A 785 0.61 -14.33 -32.54
CA ARG A 785 0.86 -13.77 -31.20
C ARG A 785 2.30 -13.31 -31.00
N HIS A 786 3.28 -13.99 -31.58
CA HIS A 786 4.69 -13.59 -31.50
C HIS A 786 4.99 -12.29 -32.27
N ILE A 787 4.25 -11.99 -33.35
CA ILE A 787 4.33 -10.69 -34.03
C ILE A 787 3.79 -9.60 -33.10
N GLU A 788 2.66 -9.85 -32.45
CA GLU A 788 2.10 -8.92 -31.46
C GLU A 788 3.05 -8.72 -30.27
N SER A 789 3.76 -9.76 -29.81
CA SER A 789 4.81 -9.66 -28.79
C SER A 789 5.94 -8.74 -29.22
N ILE A 790 6.44 -8.84 -30.46
CA ILE A 790 7.46 -7.93 -31.01
C ILE A 790 6.94 -6.48 -31.02
N VAL A 791 5.69 -6.26 -31.43
CA VAL A 791 5.07 -4.92 -31.40
C VAL A 791 4.98 -4.38 -29.97
N ARG A 792 4.47 -5.15 -29.00
CA ARG A 792 4.39 -4.76 -27.58
C ARG A 792 5.76 -4.42 -27.00
N LEU A 793 6.78 -5.23 -27.28
CA LEU A 793 8.16 -4.99 -26.84
C LEU A 793 8.75 -3.71 -27.46
N SER A 794 8.48 -3.43 -28.74
CA SER A 794 8.92 -2.20 -29.40
C SER A 794 8.25 -0.94 -28.83
N GLU A 795 6.97 -1.04 -28.46
CA GLU A 795 6.23 0.02 -27.76
C GLU A 795 6.75 0.24 -26.34
N ALA A 796 6.98 -0.82 -25.57
CA ALA A 796 7.58 -0.73 -24.25
C ALA A 796 8.98 -0.07 -24.28
N ARG A 797 9.79 -0.33 -25.33
CA ARG A 797 11.09 0.32 -25.51
C ARG A 797 10.97 1.79 -25.92
N ALA A 798 10.01 2.13 -26.78
CA ALA A 798 9.70 3.53 -27.10
C ALA A 798 9.27 4.30 -25.84
N ARG A 799 8.41 3.68 -25.00
CA ARG A 799 7.95 4.21 -23.71
C ARG A 799 9.10 4.38 -22.70
N MET A 800 10.01 3.41 -22.61
CA MET A 800 11.24 3.49 -21.80
C MET A 800 12.10 4.71 -22.16
N HIS A 801 12.15 5.10 -23.44
CA HIS A 801 12.83 6.31 -23.90
C HIS A 801 11.95 7.57 -23.93
N LEU A 802 10.75 7.53 -23.35
CA LEU A 802 9.74 8.61 -23.38
C LEU A 802 9.39 9.12 -24.80
N ARG A 803 9.40 8.22 -25.80
CA ARG A 803 9.12 8.55 -27.21
C ARG A 803 7.64 8.33 -27.55
N GLU A 804 7.05 9.29 -28.24
CA GLU A 804 5.68 9.17 -28.80
C GLU A 804 5.57 8.24 -30.02
N ASN A 805 6.70 7.88 -30.66
CA ASN A 805 6.70 7.04 -31.86
C ASN A 805 7.80 5.97 -31.76
N VAL A 806 7.49 4.76 -32.23
CA VAL A 806 8.43 3.62 -32.31
C VAL A 806 9.43 3.84 -33.46
N ARG A 807 10.71 3.52 -33.27
CA ARG A 807 11.75 3.55 -34.31
C ARG A 807 12.11 2.13 -34.82
N SER A 808 12.74 2.07 -35.99
CA SER A 808 13.48 0.90 -36.49
C SER A 808 14.36 0.25 -35.42
N ASP A 809 15.09 1.07 -34.68
CA ASP A 809 16.07 0.63 -33.68
C ASP A 809 15.39 -0.01 -32.45
N ASP A 810 14.13 0.38 -32.18
CA ASP A 810 13.29 -0.19 -31.12
C ASP A 810 12.66 -1.51 -31.55
N LEU A 811 12.30 -1.64 -32.82
CA LEU A 811 11.88 -2.88 -33.44
C LEU A 811 13.03 -3.92 -33.43
N ASP A 812 14.25 -3.54 -33.77
CA ASP A 812 15.36 -4.49 -33.93
C ASP A 812 15.78 -5.15 -32.61
N VAL A 813 15.73 -4.41 -31.49
CA VAL A 813 15.96 -5.00 -30.16
C VAL A 813 14.78 -5.87 -29.71
N ALA A 814 13.54 -5.52 -30.08
CA ALA A 814 12.37 -6.37 -29.82
C ALA A 814 12.43 -7.68 -30.63
N ILE A 815 12.85 -7.61 -31.89
CA ILE A 815 13.13 -8.77 -32.76
C ILE A 815 14.22 -9.64 -32.14
N LYS A 816 15.38 -9.07 -31.77
CA LYS A 816 16.49 -9.81 -31.15
C LYS A 816 16.05 -10.53 -29.88
N LEU A 817 15.35 -9.85 -28.97
CA LEU A 817 14.87 -10.45 -27.73
C LEU A 817 13.87 -11.59 -27.96
N SER A 818 12.95 -11.44 -28.93
CA SER A 818 12.00 -12.47 -29.32
C SER A 818 12.68 -13.68 -29.98
N LEU A 819 13.69 -13.44 -30.83
CA LEU A 819 14.50 -14.49 -31.46
C LEU A 819 15.34 -15.25 -30.44
N ASP A 820 16.10 -14.56 -29.58
CA ASP A 820 16.90 -15.21 -28.53
C ASP A 820 16.02 -16.03 -27.58
N SER A 821 14.84 -15.51 -27.23
CA SER A 821 13.81 -16.23 -26.48
C SER A 821 13.39 -17.52 -27.17
N PHE A 822 12.91 -17.45 -28.42
CA PHE A 822 12.46 -18.61 -29.21
C PHE A 822 13.58 -19.64 -29.38
N ILE A 823 14.79 -19.19 -29.71
CA ILE A 823 15.99 -20.02 -29.90
C ILE A 823 16.39 -20.72 -28.59
N SER A 824 16.26 -20.08 -27.44
CA SER A 824 16.58 -20.68 -26.13
C SER A 824 15.67 -21.86 -25.76
N ALA A 825 14.44 -21.86 -26.28
CA ALA A 825 13.43 -22.89 -26.07
C ALA A 825 13.50 -24.07 -27.07
N GLN A 826 14.28 -23.96 -28.15
CA GLN A 826 14.42 -25.07 -29.11
C GLN A 826 15.48 -26.10 -28.68
N LYS A 827 15.33 -27.32 -29.21
CA LYS A 827 16.31 -28.42 -29.09
C LYS A 827 17.68 -27.95 -29.59
N LEU A 828 18.77 -28.42 -28.99
CA LEU A 828 20.14 -27.91 -29.22
C LEU A 828 20.59 -27.89 -30.69
N SER A 829 20.22 -28.89 -31.50
CA SER A 829 20.52 -28.94 -32.94
C SER A 829 19.77 -27.84 -33.71
N VAL A 830 18.45 -27.75 -33.47
CA VAL A 830 17.54 -26.76 -34.03
C VAL A 830 17.97 -25.34 -33.66
N ALA A 831 18.29 -25.10 -32.39
CA ALA A 831 18.79 -23.81 -31.91
C ALA A 831 20.11 -23.41 -32.60
N LYS A 832 21.02 -24.36 -32.88
CA LYS A 832 22.27 -24.10 -33.63
C LYS A 832 22.01 -23.81 -35.12
N GLN A 833 20.99 -24.40 -35.73
CA GLN A 833 20.57 -24.06 -37.10
C GLN A 833 19.93 -22.67 -37.16
N LEU A 834 18.95 -22.39 -36.29
CA LEU A 834 18.27 -21.10 -36.22
C LEU A 834 19.23 -19.93 -35.90
N LYS A 835 20.23 -20.13 -35.02
CA LYS A 835 21.28 -19.13 -34.78
C LYS A 835 22.13 -18.82 -36.03
N ARG A 836 22.20 -19.72 -37.01
CA ARG A 836 22.95 -19.50 -38.27
C ARG A 836 22.11 -18.77 -39.32
N SER A 837 20.84 -19.15 -39.51
CA SER A 837 19.94 -18.44 -40.44
C SER A 837 19.61 -17.03 -39.93
N PHE A 838 19.19 -16.89 -38.68
CA PHE A 838 18.81 -15.60 -38.10
C PHE A 838 19.99 -14.75 -37.58
N ALA A 839 21.25 -15.16 -37.84
CA ALA A 839 22.45 -14.42 -37.44
C ALA A 839 22.39 -12.93 -37.84
N LYS A 840 21.88 -12.64 -39.04
CA LYS A 840 21.67 -11.29 -39.59
C LYS A 840 20.87 -10.35 -38.67
N TYR A 841 19.95 -10.87 -37.86
CA TYR A 841 19.12 -10.06 -36.94
C TYR A 841 19.68 -10.01 -35.51
N LEU A 842 20.57 -10.94 -35.14
CA LEU A 842 21.16 -11.02 -33.80
C LEU A 842 22.39 -10.11 -33.63
N THR A 843 23.17 -9.90 -34.69
CA THR A 843 24.45 -9.15 -34.66
C THR A 843 24.28 -7.62 -34.72
N VAL A 844 23.14 -7.10 -35.17
CA VAL A 844 22.90 -5.67 -35.46
C VAL A 844 23.07 -4.75 -34.23
N SER A 845 22.98 -5.31 -33.02
CA SER A 845 22.91 -4.53 -31.76
C SER A 845 24.04 -4.79 -30.75
N SER A 846 25.08 -5.54 -31.12
CA SER A 846 26.23 -5.83 -30.25
C SER A 846 27.42 -5.00 -30.67
N ASP A 847 28.09 -4.36 -29.70
CA ASP A 847 29.33 -3.61 -29.93
C ASP A 847 30.37 -4.59 -30.53
N PHE A 848 31.10 -4.20 -31.59
CA PHE A 848 31.99 -5.13 -32.33
C PHE A 848 33.04 -5.80 -31.44
N ASP A 849 33.53 -5.08 -30.43
CA ASP A 849 34.44 -5.58 -29.41
C ASP A 849 33.82 -6.70 -28.55
N GLU A 850 32.51 -6.69 -28.30
CA GLU A 850 31.80 -7.75 -27.54
C GLU A 850 31.73 -9.05 -28.36
N LEU A 851 31.48 -8.96 -29.68
CA LEU A 851 31.53 -10.12 -30.58
C LEU A 851 32.94 -10.70 -30.67
N LEU A 852 33.97 -9.86 -30.83
CA LEU A 852 35.36 -10.29 -30.82
C LEU A 852 35.77 -10.89 -29.47
N TYR A 853 35.25 -10.37 -28.36
CA TYR A 853 35.44 -10.96 -27.03
C TYR A 853 34.78 -12.33 -26.88
N MET A 854 33.56 -12.53 -27.42
CA MET A 854 32.93 -13.86 -27.40
C MET A 854 33.72 -14.89 -28.23
N ILE A 855 34.28 -14.49 -29.38
CA ILE A 855 35.14 -15.34 -30.22
C ILE A 855 36.44 -15.70 -29.47
N LEU A 856 37.11 -14.70 -28.88
CA LEU A 856 38.31 -14.89 -28.04
C LEU A 856 38.04 -15.83 -26.87
N ARG A 857 36.99 -15.61 -26.08
CA ARG A 857 36.67 -16.46 -24.92
C ARG A 857 36.32 -17.89 -25.33
N LYS A 858 35.68 -18.08 -26.49
CA LYS A 858 35.45 -19.42 -27.06
C LYS A 858 36.77 -20.11 -27.43
N LEU A 859 37.71 -19.41 -28.05
CA LEU A 859 39.07 -19.92 -28.33
C LEU A 859 39.81 -20.29 -27.04
N VAL A 860 39.72 -19.47 -25.97
CA VAL A 860 40.27 -19.82 -24.65
C VAL A 860 39.66 -21.14 -24.15
N GLN A 861 38.32 -21.27 -24.16
CA GLN A 861 37.65 -22.45 -23.62
C GLN A 861 37.97 -23.73 -24.42
N GLU A 862 38.11 -23.63 -25.75
CA GLU A 862 38.57 -24.73 -26.62
C GLU A 862 40.04 -25.12 -26.30
N LYS A 863 40.92 -24.16 -25.97
CA LYS A 863 42.31 -24.44 -25.56
C LYS A 863 42.42 -24.98 -24.13
N VAL A 864 41.63 -24.47 -23.16
CA VAL A 864 41.54 -24.99 -21.78
C VAL A 864 41.15 -26.46 -21.80
N THR A 865 40.04 -26.78 -22.47
CA THR A 865 39.51 -28.15 -22.51
C THR A 865 40.46 -29.10 -23.23
N PHE A 866 41.09 -28.69 -24.33
CA PHE A 866 42.14 -29.48 -24.99
C PHE A 866 43.35 -29.75 -24.07
N TYR A 867 43.81 -28.76 -23.30
CA TYR A 867 44.89 -28.94 -22.33
C TYR A 867 44.51 -29.91 -21.21
N GLN A 868 43.30 -29.77 -20.64
CA GLN A 868 42.76 -30.67 -19.62
C GLN A 868 42.66 -32.12 -20.14
N PHE A 869 42.16 -32.33 -21.37
CA PHE A 869 42.14 -33.67 -21.97
C PHE A 869 43.54 -34.25 -22.18
N LYS A 870 44.51 -33.43 -22.59
CA LYS A 870 45.91 -33.86 -22.78
C LYS A 870 46.60 -34.23 -21.46
N ASN A 871 46.36 -33.47 -20.40
CA ASN A 871 47.09 -33.55 -19.13
C ASN A 871 46.24 -34.13 -17.98
N GLN A 872 45.30 -35.04 -18.28
CA GLN A 872 44.48 -35.77 -17.29
C GLN A 872 43.75 -34.87 -16.26
N GLY A 873 43.26 -33.71 -16.71
CA GLY A 873 42.53 -32.73 -15.88
C GLY A 873 43.39 -31.66 -15.23
N ALA A 874 44.73 -31.73 -15.33
CA ALA A 874 45.61 -30.68 -14.82
C ALA A 874 45.37 -29.33 -15.52
N PHE A 875 45.45 -28.24 -14.75
CA PHE A 875 45.08 -26.91 -15.19
C PHE A 875 46.26 -26.12 -15.81
N PRO A 876 46.07 -25.33 -16.89
CA PRO A 876 47.12 -24.46 -17.44
C PRO A 876 47.15 -23.10 -16.73
N ALA A 877 48.30 -22.73 -16.14
CA ALA A 877 48.50 -21.40 -15.56
C ALA A 877 48.51 -20.27 -16.60
N VAL A 878 48.94 -20.57 -17.84
CA VAL A 878 48.94 -19.64 -18.97
C VAL A 878 48.40 -20.34 -20.21
N ILE A 879 47.58 -19.63 -20.99
CA ILE A 879 47.13 -20.05 -22.33
C ILE A 879 47.54 -19.02 -23.38
N GLU A 880 48.07 -19.52 -24.49
CA GLU A 880 48.50 -18.72 -25.64
C GLU A 880 47.50 -18.89 -26.80
N ILE A 881 47.05 -17.78 -27.37
CA ILE A 881 46.20 -17.74 -28.56
C ILE A 881 46.90 -16.90 -29.63
N SER A 882 47.08 -17.46 -30.83
CA SER A 882 47.68 -16.72 -31.93
C SER A 882 46.71 -15.67 -32.49
N PHE A 883 47.24 -14.52 -32.93
CA PHE A 883 46.43 -13.51 -33.62
C PHE A 883 45.73 -14.08 -34.86
N ASP A 884 46.41 -14.98 -35.58
CA ASP A 884 45.96 -15.54 -36.85
C ASP A 884 44.76 -16.49 -36.67
N GLU A 885 44.72 -17.27 -35.58
CA GLU A 885 43.53 -18.04 -35.18
C GLU A 885 42.32 -17.13 -34.94
N LEU A 886 42.52 -16.02 -34.20
CA LEU A 886 41.44 -15.07 -33.90
C LEU A 886 40.98 -14.31 -35.14
N GLU A 887 41.90 -13.84 -35.98
CA GLU A 887 41.58 -13.23 -37.28
C GLU A 887 40.78 -14.18 -38.17
N SER A 888 41.09 -15.49 -38.15
CA SER A 888 40.36 -16.48 -38.96
C SER A 888 38.90 -16.64 -38.51
N GLN A 889 38.63 -16.68 -37.19
CA GLN A 889 37.26 -16.75 -36.66
C GLN A 889 36.53 -15.41 -36.74
N ALA A 890 37.23 -14.27 -36.65
CA ALA A 890 36.66 -12.95 -36.91
C ALA A 890 36.19 -12.83 -38.37
N LYS A 891 37.02 -13.24 -39.34
CA LYS A 891 36.68 -13.25 -40.77
C LYS A 891 35.51 -14.18 -41.09
N SER A 892 35.42 -15.36 -40.45
CA SER A 892 34.25 -16.24 -40.60
C SER A 892 32.96 -15.65 -39.99
N SER A 893 33.10 -14.69 -39.08
CA SER A 893 32.01 -13.90 -38.49
C SER A 893 31.76 -12.56 -39.20
N GLN A 894 32.34 -12.36 -40.39
CA GLN A 894 32.29 -11.12 -41.20
C GLN A 894 32.90 -9.87 -40.54
N ILE A 895 33.76 -10.04 -39.53
CA ILE A 895 34.51 -8.95 -38.89
C ILE A 895 35.91 -8.88 -39.50
N TYR A 896 36.20 -7.79 -40.22
CA TYR A 896 37.48 -7.60 -40.92
C TYR A 896 38.47 -6.67 -40.19
N SER A 897 37.99 -5.91 -39.20
CA SER A 897 38.77 -4.92 -38.44
C SER A 897 38.94 -5.36 -36.98
N VAL A 898 40.12 -5.90 -36.63
CA VAL A 898 40.43 -6.36 -35.26
C VAL A 898 41.33 -5.37 -34.50
N ASN A 899 41.96 -4.42 -35.20
CA ASN A 899 42.95 -3.50 -34.60
C ASN A 899 42.40 -2.61 -33.47
N SER A 900 41.11 -2.24 -33.51
CA SER A 900 40.46 -1.49 -32.42
C SER A 900 40.36 -2.31 -31.13
N PHE A 901 40.03 -3.60 -31.27
CA PHE A 901 39.86 -4.53 -30.16
C PHE A 901 41.17 -4.74 -29.41
N TYR A 902 42.31 -4.84 -30.12
CA TYR A 902 43.66 -4.91 -29.51
C TYR A 902 44.12 -3.63 -28.78
N SER A 903 43.34 -2.56 -28.78
CA SER A 903 43.52 -1.38 -27.91
C SER A 903 42.35 -1.16 -26.94
N SER A 904 41.35 -2.02 -26.94
CA SER A 904 40.15 -1.88 -26.11
C SER A 904 40.44 -2.19 -24.64
N LYS A 905 39.90 -1.36 -23.73
CA LYS A 905 40.01 -1.57 -22.27
C LYS A 905 39.46 -2.94 -21.83
N LEU A 906 38.51 -3.49 -22.60
CA LEU A 906 37.84 -4.78 -22.33
C LEU A 906 38.79 -5.98 -22.25
N LEU A 907 39.89 -6.02 -23.03
CA LEU A 907 40.87 -7.11 -22.95
C LEU A 907 41.68 -7.04 -21.64
N LYS A 908 42.15 -5.84 -21.27
CA LYS A 908 42.89 -5.63 -20.02
C LYS A 908 42.05 -5.99 -18.79
N ALA A 909 40.82 -5.50 -18.73
CA ALA A 909 39.87 -5.75 -17.64
C ALA A 909 39.37 -7.21 -17.54
N GLN A 910 39.88 -8.12 -18.37
CA GLN A 910 39.58 -9.56 -18.35
C GLN A 910 40.85 -10.42 -18.26
N GLY A 911 41.99 -9.83 -17.86
CA GLY A 911 43.25 -10.54 -17.64
C GLY A 911 43.89 -11.09 -18.91
N PHE A 912 43.82 -10.35 -20.02
CA PHE A 912 44.51 -10.69 -21.28
C PHE A 912 45.69 -9.74 -21.53
N ILE A 913 46.88 -10.34 -21.61
CA ILE A 913 48.13 -9.64 -21.96
C ILE A 913 48.37 -9.84 -23.46
N ILE A 914 48.64 -8.76 -24.18
CA ILE A 914 48.76 -8.78 -25.65
C ILE A 914 50.23 -8.59 -26.03
N ASP A 915 50.93 -9.68 -26.39
CA ASP A 915 52.29 -9.58 -26.92
C ASP A 915 52.26 -9.31 -28.43
N ARG A 916 52.47 -8.05 -28.80
CA ARG A 916 52.57 -7.60 -30.19
C ARG A 916 53.87 -8.03 -30.89
N SER A 917 54.91 -8.42 -30.15
CA SER A 917 56.17 -8.90 -30.72
C SER A 917 56.07 -10.36 -31.19
N GLN A 918 55.41 -11.21 -30.41
CA GLN A 918 55.20 -12.62 -30.73
C GLN A 918 53.89 -12.93 -31.48
N ARG A 919 53.01 -11.93 -31.68
CA ARG A 919 51.65 -12.09 -32.24
C ARG A 919 50.79 -13.11 -31.46
N VAL A 920 50.90 -13.10 -30.14
CA VAL A 920 50.09 -13.93 -29.24
C VAL A 920 49.32 -13.09 -28.22
N ILE A 921 48.15 -13.58 -27.87
CA ILE A 921 47.34 -13.10 -26.75
C ILE A 921 47.52 -14.14 -25.64
N LEU A 922 48.16 -13.71 -24.56
CA LEU A 922 48.36 -14.52 -23.36
C LEU A 922 47.18 -14.30 -22.42
N LYS A 923 46.61 -15.40 -21.92
CA LYS A 923 45.76 -15.37 -20.74
C LYS A 923 46.47 -16.06 -19.59
N THR A 924 46.85 -15.27 -18.59
CA THR A 924 47.23 -15.77 -17.26
C THR A 924 45.96 -16.13 -16.48
N PHE A 925 46.01 -17.24 -15.76
CA PHE A 925 45.07 -17.56 -14.70
C PHE A 925 45.84 -17.48 -13.38
N GLU A 926 45.30 -16.76 -12.41
CA GLU A 926 45.88 -16.69 -11.06
C GLU A 926 45.74 -18.06 -10.39
N THR A 927 46.85 -18.78 -10.25
CA THR A 927 46.90 -20.02 -9.47
C THR A 927 47.01 -19.68 -7.99
N GLN A 928 45.90 -19.82 -7.27
CA GLN A 928 45.88 -20.00 -5.81
C GLN A 928 46.13 -21.47 -5.45
#